data_AF-A0A9E4A0U6-F1
#
_entry.id   AF-A0A9E4A0U6-F1
#
_cell.length_a   1.000
_cell.length_b   1.000
_cell.length_c   1.000
_cell.angle_alpha   90.00
_cell.angle_beta   90.00
_cell.angle_gamma   90.00
#
_symmetry.space_group_name_H-M   'P 1'
#
loop_
_entity.id
_entity.type
_entity.pdbx_description
1 polymer ?
#
loop_
_entity_poly.entity_id
_entity_poly.type
_entity_poly.pdbx_seq_one_letter_code
_entity_poly.pdbx_strand_id
1 'polypeptide(L)'
;MIQRLRTAYRGLFLQRPWLALAALALLLGFFAYHAQDFRLDASSDSLVLEDDEALQVFREVSARYQTQDLLVVTYTPEAELFSDASLEPLGRLRDELRRVEGIASVLTILDVPLLQSSDVPLLQMAENVQTLEHPTVDRERARRELIESPVFRDLVISRDQGTTALLLNLQGDPELSALLAERNRLLVLRRSGDLDEAQSARLAEATEDYERARIALADRRHREIAEIRGIVAGYGEYGTLHLGGVPMIADDMVSYVRSDLIAFGLGVLVFIVVVLSAIFRQPRWVILPLLSCGYAGLTMVGTLGLIGWDVTVISSNFLSLMLIVTISMNIHLAVRYRQLLREAPDEPHASLVWTTLRRMVWPCLYTALTTIIGFSSLVFSGIKPVIDFGWMMSIGLAVVFLTSFSLFPTLLILLDKPAVQRRSELGFPLMRGLARLAEKRGGAVIGVAAVLALVSLWGVSRLEVENSFIDYFGRNTEIYRGMKLVDEKLGGTTPMDVLVSFEPAPEAEPAGTEAGEDDFFDDEYEEDLDDWDLDAEAGPENWFTAYKIDRVKQVHDYLDRQPEIGKVLSLASVVRVAEALNDGRELDGVELAVLYKRLPGELRSAMVDPYFSYEQNEARLMLRIFDSRPGVRRKQLLERIEADLERELGLSAPNLTLTGTLVLYNNMLQSLYSSQIASLGAVTAGIALMFLVLFRSPLLVVIGIVPNLLAAGTVLGLMGLAGIPLDMMTITIAAITIGIAVDNAIHYIYRFREEYARRGDYVETLRACHASIGRAVLYTSATIIFGFSILALSNFWPTIYFGALTALAMGMALTAALTLLPKLLLLWRPF
;
A
#
# COMPACT_ATOMS: atom_id res chain seq x y z
N MET A 1 31.68 -6.47 33.98
CA MET A 1 30.73 -7.00 32.98
C MET A 1 31.36 -7.18 31.60
N ILE A 2 31.86 -6.11 30.94
CA ILE A 2 32.43 -6.16 29.56
C ILE A 2 33.56 -7.19 29.39
N GLN A 3 34.48 -7.31 30.36
CA GLN A 3 35.56 -8.31 30.29
C GLN A 3 35.04 -9.75 30.35
N ARG A 4 33.98 -10.03 31.12
CA ARG A 4 33.39 -11.38 31.21
C ARG A 4 32.69 -11.75 29.89
N LEU A 5 31.93 -10.84 29.30
CA LEU A 5 31.33 -11.00 27.96
C LEU A 5 32.39 -11.27 26.89
N ARG A 6 33.49 -10.51 26.92
CA ARG A 6 34.62 -10.70 26.01
C ARG A 6 35.23 -12.10 26.12
N THR A 7 35.46 -12.58 27.34
CA THR A 7 36.03 -13.90 27.58
C THR A 7 35.07 -15.00 27.16
N ALA A 8 33.77 -14.89 27.48
CA ALA A 8 32.73 -15.82 27.07
C ALA A 8 32.61 -15.91 25.54
N TYR A 9 32.56 -14.76 24.85
CA TYR A 9 32.51 -14.69 23.40
C TYR A 9 33.73 -15.36 22.75
N ARG A 10 34.95 -15.08 23.26
CA ARG A 10 36.18 -15.72 22.76
C ARG A 10 36.17 -17.23 23.00
N GLY A 11 35.68 -17.67 24.15
CA GLY A 11 35.55 -19.09 24.48
C GLY A 11 34.60 -19.82 23.53
N LEU A 12 33.44 -19.22 23.25
CA LEU A 12 32.40 -19.84 22.43
C LEU A 12 32.76 -19.81 20.94
N PHE A 13 32.97 -18.63 20.35
CA PHE A 13 33.05 -18.48 18.90
C PHE A 13 34.45 -18.72 18.31
N LEU A 14 35.52 -18.59 19.10
CA LEU A 14 36.91 -18.74 18.63
C LEU A 14 37.61 -19.99 19.15
N GLN A 15 37.41 -20.38 20.41
CA GLN A 15 38.07 -21.56 20.98
C GLN A 15 37.28 -22.86 20.74
N ARG A 16 35.94 -22.77 20.65
CA ARG A 16 35.05 -23.93 20.45
C ARG A 16 34.11 -23.73 19.25
N PRO A 17 34.65 -23.44 18.04
CA PRO A 17 33.84 -23.04 16.90
C PRO A 17 32.83 -24.08 16.43
N TRP A 18 33.12 -25.38 16.58
CA TRP A 18 32.16 -26.44 16.25
C TRP A 18 30.92 -26.45 17.16
N LEU A 19 31.09 -26.16 18.46
CA LEU A 19 29.95 -26.03 19.38
C LEU A 19 29.13 -24.78 19.07
N ALA A 20 29.81 -23.67 18.72
CA ALA A 20 29.12 -22.46 18.26
C ALA A 20 28.33 -22.72 16.97
N LEU A 21 28.91 -23.43 16.00
CA LEU A 21 28.24 -23.77 14.75
C LEU A 21 27.03 -24.68 14.99
N ALA A 22 27.14 -25.68 15.87
CA ALA A 22 26.01 -26.55 16.23
C ALA A 22 24.87 -25.76 16.89
N ALA A 23 25.19 -24.83 17.80
CA ALA A 23 24.19 -23.97 18.43
C ALA A 23 23.50 -23.05 17.42
N LEU A 24 24.26 -22.45 16.49
CA LEU A 24 23.70 -21.64 15.40
C LEU A 24 22.85 -22.48 14.45
N ALA A 25 23.24 -23.71 14.13
CA ALA A 25 22.45 -24.61 13.29
C ALA A 25 21.12 -25.02 13.94
N LEU A 26 21.11 -25.28 15.25
CA LEU A 26 19.87 -25.55 16.01
C LEU A 26 18.95 -24.33 16.03
N LEU A 27 19.50 -23.14 16.27
CA LEU A 27 18.73 -21.89 16.22
C LEU A 27 18.13 -21.66 14.83
N LEU A 28 18.91 -21.89 13.77
CA LEU A 28 18.42 -21.80 12.40
C LEU A 28 17.32 -22.83 12.13
N GLY A 29 17.47 -24.07 12.61
CA GLY A 29 16.46 -25.12 12.46
C GLY A 29 15.12 -24.75 13.12
N PHE A 30 15.17 -24.13 14.30
CA PHE A 30 13.97 -23.61 14.98
C PHE A 30 13.25 -22.55 14.13
N PHE A 31 13.96 -21.53 13.63
CA PHE A 31 13.33 -20.51 12.78
C PHE A 31 12.92 -21.05 11.41
N ALA A 32 13.68 -21.98 10.83
CA ALA A 32 13.32 -22.62 9.56
C ALA A 32 12.01 -23.42 9.65
N TYR A 33 11.71 -24.01 10.81
CA TYR A 33 10.43 -24.67 11.05
C TYR A 33 9.28 -23.65 11.00
N HIS A 34 9.40 -22.54 11.73
CA HIS A 34 8.39 -21.47 11.74
C HIS A 34 8.30 -20.66 10.43
N ALA A 35 9.26 -20.81 9.52
CA ALA A 35 9.18 -20.17 8.20
C ALA A 35 8.02 -20.71 7.34
N GLN A 36 7.45 -21.87 7.70
CA GLN A 36 6.25 -22.42 7.05
C GLN A 36 5.00 -21.59 7.31
N ASP A 37 4.98 -20.85 8.42
CA ASP A 37 3.87 -19.99 8.84
C ASP A 37 3.97 -18.56 8.27
N PHE A 38 4.90 -18.33 7.32
CA PHE A 38 5.09 -17.02 6.67
C PHE A 38 3.90 -16.65 5.78
N ARG A 39 3.38 -15.43 5.92
CA ARG A 39 2.16 -14.94 5.26
C ARG A 39 2.38 -13.62 4.51
N LEU A 40 1.57 -13.41 3.48
CA LEU A 40 1.49 -12.18 2.69
C LEU A 40 0.07 -11.62 2.75
N ASP A 41 -0.08 -10.31 2.93
CA ASP A 41 -1.37 -9.61 2.92
C ASP A 41 -1.32 -8.41 1.96
N ALA A 42 -2.28 -8.33 1.05
CA ALA A 42 -2.43 -7.19 0.12
C ALA A 42 -3.84 -6.58 0.17
N SER A 43 -4.61 -6.85 1.22
CA SER A 43 -5.94 -6.27 1.39
C SER A 43 -5.88 -4.76 1.57
N SER A 44 -6.87 -4.04 1.01
CA SER A 44 -7.00 -2.58 1.20
C SER A 44 -7.17 -2.19 2.67
N ASP A 45 -7.88 -3.02 3.44
CA ASP A 45 -8.11 -2.83 4.87
C ASP A 45 -6.82 -2.89 5.68
N SER A 46 -5.85 -3.70 5.26
CA SER A 46 -4.54 -3.78 5.91
C SER A 46 -3.73 -2.49 5.80
N LEU A 47 -4.12 -1.56 4.92
CA LEU A 47 -3.42 -0.30 4.68
C LEU A 47 -3.75 0.77 5.73
N VAL A 48 -4.90 0.66 6.41
CA VAL A 48 -5.36 1.64 7.41
C VAL A 48 -5.12 1.08 8.82
N LEU A 49 -4.97 1.97 9.81
CA LEU A 49 -4.91 1.54 11.21
C LEU A 49 -6.27 0.98 11.66
N GLU A 50 -6.26 -0.08 12.47
CA GLU A 50 -7.51 -0.70 12.97
C GLU A 50 -8.33 0.23 13.87
N ASP A 51 -7.72 1.28 14.41
CA ASP A 51 -8.33 2.30 15.25
C ASP A 51 -8.72 3.59 14.54
N ASP A 52 -8.58 3.64 13.22
CA ASP A 52 -9.02 4.77 12.41
C ASP A 52 -10.56 4.92 12.41
N GLU A 53 -11.03 6.14 12.66
CA GLU A 53 -12.46 6.47 12.73
C GLU A 53 -13.15 6.33 11.37
N ALA A 54 -12.50 6.74 10.28
CA ALA A 54 -13.08 6.62 8.95
C ALA A 54 -13.21 5.14 8.54
N LEU A 55 -12.28 4.28 8.97
CA LEU A 55 -12.40 2.83 8.78
C LEU A 55 -13.59 2.24 9.54
N GLN A 56 -13.90 2.75 10.73
CA GLN A 56 -15.08 2.33 11.49
C GLN A 56 -16.37 2.71 10.78
N VAL A 57 -16.50 3.98 10.38
CA VAL A 57 -17.65 4.47 9.61
C VAL A 57 -17.82 3.66 8.33
N PHE A 58 -16.74 3.40 7.60
CA PHE A 58 -16.79 2.56 6.39
C PHE A 58 -17.31 1.15 6.66
N ARG A 59 -16.84 0.49 7.74
CA ARG A 59 -17.28 -0.86 8.12
C ARG A 59 -18.75 -0.88 8.56
N GLU A 60 -19.18 0.11 9.34
CA GLU A 60 -20.57 0.25 9.78
C GLU A 60 -21.53 0.45 8.60
N VAL A 61 -21.17 1.32 7.66
CA VAL A 61 -21.96 1.59 6.45
C VAL A 61 -21.99 0.38 5.54
N SER A 62 -20.86 -0.32 5.37
CA SER A 62 -20.79 -1.55 4.58
C SER A 62 -21.67 -2.65 5.16
N ALA A 63 -21.72 -2.78 6.50
CA ALA A 63 -22.59 -3.73 7.19
C ALA A 63 -24.07 -3.35 7.08
N ARG A 64 -24.40 -2.07 7.27
CA ARG A 64 -25.78 -1.53 7.22
C ARG A 64 -26.44 -1.76 5.87
N TYR A 65 -25.71 -1.48 4.79
CA TYR A 65 -26.23 -1.57 3.42
C TYR A 65 -25.86 -2.87 2.69
N GLN A 66 -25.26 -3.84 3.40
CA GLN A 66 -24.88 -5.16 2.87
C GLN A 66 -24.10 -5.11 1.54
N THR A 67 -23.11 -4.21 1.45
CA THR A 67 -22.33 -4.02 0.22
C THR A 67 -21.61 -5.33 -0.15
N GLN A 68 -21.87 -5.85 -1.35
CA GLN A 68 -21.25 -7.08 -1.85
C GLN A 68 -19.94 -6.80 -2.59
N ASP A 69 -18.99 -7.73 -2.48
CA ASP A 69 -17.79 -7.73 -3.31
C ASP A 69 -18.17 -7.95 -4.78
N LEU A 70 -17.63 -7.10 -5.66
CA LEU A 70 -17.96 -7.09 -7.08
C LEU A 70 -16.70 -7.30 -7.93
N LEU A 71 -16.77 -8.28 -8.85
CA LEU A 71 -15.89 -8.35 -10.01
C LEU A 71 -16.61 -7.80 -11.24
N VAL A 72 -15.84 -7.24 -12.17
CA VAL A 72 -16.36 -6.67 -13.41
C VAL A 72 -15.63 -7.32 -14.57
N VAL A 73 -16.36 -7.97 -15.47
CA VAL A 73 -15.80 -8.38 -16.77
C VAL A 73 -16.30 -7.41 -17.81
N THR A 74 -15.37 -6.71 -18.45
CA THR A 74 -15.68 -5.86 -19.61
C THR A 74 -15.73 -6.71 -20.87
N TYR A 75 -16.64 -6.37 -21.79
CA TYR A 75 -16.76 -6.98 -23.10
C TYR A 75 -16.94 -5.89 -24.15
N THR A 76 -15.93 -5.76 -25.02
CA THR A 76 -15.93 -4.89 -26.19
C THR A 76 -15.91 -5.79 -27.44
N PRO A 77 -17.07 -6.11 -28.03
CA PRO A 77 -17.14 -6.97 -29.21
C PRO A 77 -16.52 -6.31 -30.45
N GLU A 78 -16.07 -7.13 -31.40
CA GLU A 78 -15.67 -6.63 -32.73
C GLU A 78 -16.86 -6.25 -33.61
N ALA A 79 -17.99 -6.94 -33.41
CA ALA A 79 -19.27 -6.64 -34.04
C ALA A 79 -20.06 -5.59 -33.24
N GLU A 80 -21.17 -5.12 -33.79
CA GLU A 80 -22.09 -4.23 -33.07
C GLU A 80 -22.63 -4.90 -31.80
N LEU A 81 -22.66 -4.18 -30.67
CA LEU A 81 -22.95 -4.75 -29.35
C LEU A 81 -24.32 -5.43 -29.25
N PHE A 82 -25.35 -4.89 -29.91
CA PHE A 82 -26.73 -5.41 -29.88
C PHE A 82 -27.03 -6.43 -31.00
N SER A 83 -26.01 -6.84 -31.76
CA SER A 83 -26.15 -7.89 -32.79
C SER A 83 -26.08 -9.29 -32.18
N ASP A 84 -26.67 -10.28 -32.86
CA ASP A 84 -26.62 -11.69 -32.42
C ASP A 84 -25.17 -12.20 -32.30
N ALA A 85 -24.29 -11.74 -33.19
CA ALA A 85 -22.87 -12.07 -33.16
C ALA A 85 -22.16 -11.64 -31.87
N SER A 86 -22.69 -10.62 -31.18
CA SER A 86 -22.17 -10.13 -29.90
C SER A 86 -22.93 -10.69 -28.70
N LEU A 87 -24.26 -10.76 -28.78
CA LEU A 87 -25.14 -11.16 -27.69
C LEU A 87 -25.12 -12.67 -27.42
N GLU A 88 -25.01 -13.52 -28.45
CA GLU A 88 -24.95 -14.98 -28.25
C GLU A 88 -23.68 -15.41 -27.49
N PRO A 89 -22.46 -14.95 -27.85
CA PRO A 89 -21.27 -15.21 -27.02
C PRO A 89 -21.39 -14.62 -25.61
N LEU A 90 -21.97 -13.41 -25.46
CA LEU A 90 -22.17 -12.78 -24.15
C LEU A 90 -23.08 -13.63 -23.25
N GLY A 91 -24.17 -14.17 -23.78
CA GLY A 91 -25.08 -15.05 -23.06
C GLY A 91 -24.42 -16.35 -22.61
N ARG A 92 -23.65 -16.99 -23.51
CA ARG A 92 -22.87 -18.19 -23.16
C ARG A 92 -21.84 -17.91 -22.07
N LEU A 93 -21.10 -16.80 -22.19
CA LEU A 93 -20.14 -16.35 -21.19
C LEU A 93 -20.82 -16.11 -19.82
N ARG A 94 -21.94 -15.38 -19.79
CA ARG A 94 -22.74 -15.16 -18.58
C ARG A 94 -23.14 -16.49 -17.93
N ASP A 95 -23.65 -17.44 -18.71
CA ASP A 95 -24.17 -18.70 -18.19
C ASP A 95 -23.07 -19.63 -17.69
N GLU A 96 -21.87 -19.58 -18.28
CA GLU A 96 -20.69 -20.26 -17.75
C GLU A 96 -20.21 -19.63 -16.44
N LEU A 97 -20.13 -18.30 -16.38
CA LEU A 97 -19.73 -17.58 -15.17
C LEU A 97 -20.71 -17.83 -14.02
N ARG A 98 -22.03 -17.87 -14.28
CA ARG A 98 -23.05 -18.20 -13.27
C ARG A 98 -22.88 -19.57 -12.61
N ARG A 99 -22.14 -20.50 -13.23
CA ARG A 99 -21.90 -21.86 -12.68
C ARG A 99 -20.70 -21.92 -11.74
N VAL A 100 -19.90 -20.86 -11.64
CA VAL A 100 -18.76 -20.78 -10.71
C VAL A 100 -19.32 -20.68 -9.28
N GLU A 101 -18.91 -21.61 -8.41
CA GLU A 101 -19.47 -21.79 -7.06
C GLU A 101 -19.43 -20.50 -6.20
N GLY A 102 -18.38 -19.68 -6.35
CA GLY A 102 -18.19 -18.45 -5.59
C GLY A 102 -18.97 -17.22 -6.07
N ILE A 103 -19.79 -17.36 -7.12
CA ILE A 103 -20.55 -16.26 -7.73
C ILE A 103 -22.01 -16.36 -7.30
N ALA A 104 -22.50 -15.31 -6.62
CA ALA A 104 -23.88 -15.21 -6.18
C ALA A 104 -24.81 -14.83 -7.34
N SER A 105 -24.40 -13.89 -8.18
CA SER A 105 -25.15 -13.50 -9.37
C SER A 105 -24.27 -12.87 -10.43
N VAL A 106 -24.72 -12.96 -11.69
CA VAL A 106 -24.10 -12.26 -12.83
C VAL A 106 -25.18 -11.40 -13.49
N LEU A 107 -24.97 -10.08 -13.46
CA LEU A 107 -25.83 -9.10 -14.11
C LEU A 107 -25.17 -8.59 -15.40
N THR A 108 -25.90 -8.66 -16.50
CA THR A 108 -25.47 -8.18 -17.82
C THR A 108 -26.58 -7.37 -18.49
N ILE A 109 -26.30 -6.77 -19.65
CA ILE A 109 -27.34 -6.13 -20.49
C ILE A 109 -28.45 -7.11 -20.94
N LEU A 110 -28.24 -8.42 -20.83
CA LEU A 110 -29.25 -9.44 -21.13
C LEU A 110 -30.27 -9.61 -20.00
N ASP A 111 -29.88 -9.27 -18.76
CA ASP A 111 -30.62 -9.59 -17.54
C ASP A 111 -31.31 -8.37 -16.93
N VAL A 112 -30.86 -7.17 -17.28
CA VAL A 112 -31.39 -5.92 -16.74
C VAL A 112 -32.88 -5.75 -17.08
N PRO A 113 -33.70 -5.29 -16.11
CA PRO A 113 -35.11 -5.05 -16.34
C PRO A 113 -35.30 -3.93 -17.36
N LEU A 114 -36.10 -4.20 -18.38
CA LEU A 114 -36.53 -3.24 -19.38
C LEU A 114 -37.93 -2.75 -19.02
N LEU A 115 -38.00 -1.53 -18.52
CA LEU A 115 -39.22 -0.94 -17.98
C LEU A 115 -39.95 -0.10 -19.03
N GLN A 116 -39.24 0.69 -19.83
CA GLN A 116 -39.83 1.64 -20.81
C GLN A 116 -40.05 1.03 -22.20
N SER A 117 -39.27 0.03 -22.56
CA SER A 117 -39.38 -0.66 -23.85
C SER A 117 -40.43 -1.77 -23.85
N SER A 118 -40.99 -2.11 -22.69
CA SER A 118 -42.15 -2.98 -22.57
C SER A 118 -43.45 -2.19 -22.77
N ASP A 119 -44.47 -2.81 -23.38
CA ASP A 119 -45.81 -2.23 -23.47
C ASP A 119 -46.70 -2.63 -22.28
N VAL A 120 -46.10 -3.06 -21.16
CA VAL A 120 -46.79 -3.57 -19.96
C VAL A 120 -46.90 -2.47 -18.90
N PRO A 121 -48.08 -2.22 -18.29
CA PRO A 121 -48.23 -1.23 -17.22
C PRO A 121 -47.37 -1.56 -15.99
N LEU A 122 -46.79 -0.54 -15.34
CA LEU A 122 -45.83 -0.68 -14.22
C LEU A 122 -46.25 -1.69 -13.14
N LEU A 123 -47.53 -1.67 -12.73
CA LEU A 123 -48.04 -2.61 -11.72
C LEU A 123 -48.12 -4.06 -12.19
N GLN A 124 -48.26 -4.32 -13.49
CA GLN A 124 -48.23 -5.67 -14.08
C GLN A 124 -46.78 -6.12 -14.36
N MET A 125 -45.85 -5.18 -14.55
CA MET A 125 -44.41 -5.49 -14.72
C MET A 125 -43.78 -6.10 -13.48
N ALA A 126 -44.32 -5.80 -12.30
CA ALA A 126 -43.90 -6.38 -11.03
C ALA A 126 -44.00 -7.93 -11.02
N GLU A 127 -44.88 -8.51 -11.82
CA GLU A 127 -45.06 -9.97 -11.90
C GLU A 127 -44.27 -10.62 -13.04
N ASN A 128 -43.88 -9.86 -14.07
CA ASN A 128 -43.15 -10.39 -15.23
C ASN A 128 -42.26 -9.32 -15.89
N VAL A 129 -41.03 -9.20 -15.39
CA VAL A 129 -40.02 -8.26 -15.87
C VAL A 129 -39.50 -8.71 -17.24
N GLN A 130 -39.67 -7.88 -18.27
CA GLN A 130 -39.08 -8.14 -19.58
C GLN A 130 -37.58 -7.80 -19.59
N THR A 131 -36.79 -8.61 -20.27
CA THR A 131 -35.34 -8.40 -20.47
C THR A 131 -35.01 -8.50 -21.96
N LEU A 132 -33.76 -8.23 -22.36
CA LEU A 132 -33.34 -8.28 -23.77
C LEU A 132 -33.51 -9.68 -24.40
N GLU A 133 -33.59 -10.74 -23.59
CA GLU A 133 -33.81 -12.11 -24.05
C GLU A 133 -35.28 -12.42 -24.38
N HIS A 134 -36.23 -11.56 -23.97
CA HIS A 134 -37.64 -11.82 -24.21
C HIS A 134 -37.99 -11.65 -25.70
N PRO A 135 -38.68 -12.63 -26.35
CA PRO A 135 -38.86 -12.66 -27.81
C PRO A 135 -39.60 -11.46 -28.41
N THR A 136 -40.40 -10.75 -27.60
CA THR A 136 -41.24 -9.63 -28.03
C THR A 136 -40.57 -8.26 -27.84
N VAL A 137 -39.37 -8.20 -27.26
CA VAL A 137 -38.68 -6.94 -26.97
C VAL A 137 -38.00 -6.40 -28.23
N ASP A 138 -38.29 -5.14 -28.57
CA ASP A 138 -37.61 -4.42 -29.65
C ASP A 138 -36.20 -4.01 -29.20
N ARG A 139 -35.18 -4.53 -29.91
CA ARG A 139 -33.77 -4.29 -29.55
C ARG A 139 -33.35 -2.83 -29.66
N GLU A 140 -33.90 -2.06 -30.60
CA GLU A 140 -33.58 -0.64 -30.73
C GLU A 140 -34.21 0.19 -29.63
N ARG A 141 -35.44 -0.15 -29.20
CA ARG A 141 -36.06 0.46 -28.01
C ARG A 141 -35.26 0.11 -26.75
N ALA A 142 -34.93 -1.15 -26.55
CA ALA A 142 -34.14 -1.61 -25.41
C ALA A 142 -32.76 -0.95 -25.37
N ARG A 143 -32.09 -0.85 -26.53
CA ARG A 143 -30.81 -0.14 -26.67
C ARG A 143 -30.91 1.30 -26.19
N ARG A 144 -31.90 2.08 -26.66
CA ARG A 144 -32.09 3.47 -26.23
C ARG A 144 -32.35 3.57 -24.73
N GLU A 145 -33.22 2.71 -24.21
CA GLU A 145 -33.52 2.68 -22.78
C GLU A 145 -32.26 2.44 -21.94
N LEU A 146 -31.42 1.47 -22.30
CA LEU A 146 -30.19 1.16 -21.55
C LEU A 146 -29.17 2.31 -21.55
N ILE A 147 -29.11 3.06 -22.65
CA ILE A 147 -28.17 4.19 -22.81
C ILE A 147 -28.72 5.45 -22.13
N GLU A 148 -30.03 5.64 -22.10
CA GLU A 148 -30.67 6.82 -21.48
C GLU A 148 -30.93 6.59 -19.99
N SER A 149 -30.98 5.33 -19.54
CA SER A 149 -31.27 4.95 -18.16
C SER A 149 -30.30 5.58 -17.16
N PRO A 150 -30.80 6.29 -16.14
CA PRO A 150 -29.98 6.83 -15.06
C PRO A 150 -29.39 5.72 -14.17
N VAL A 151 -29.85 4.47 -14.29
CA VAL A 151 -29.34 3.31 -13.54
C VAL A 151 -28.26 2.58 -14.34
N PHE A 152 -28.51 2.26 -15.62
CA PHE A 152 -27.64 1.34 -16.38
C PHE A 152 -26.51 2.01 -17.19
N ARG A 153 -26.71 3.24 -17.67
CA ARG A 153 -25.68 3.99 -18.41
C ARG A 153 -24.44 4.17 -17.53
N ASP A 154 -23.26 3.98 -18.12
CA ASP A 154 -21.96 4.09 -17.45
C ASP A 154 -21.78 3.10 -16.28
N LEU A 155 -22.56 2.01 -16.26
CA LEU A 155 -22.44 0.94 -15.26
C LEU A 155 -22.42 -0.43 -15.95
N VAL A 156 -23.45 -0.72 -16.73
CA VAL A 156 -23.60 -1.99 -17.48
C VAL A 156 -23.33 -1.80 -18.97
N ILE A 157 -23.45 -0.55 -19.47
CA ILE A 157 -23.16 -0.18 -20.86
C ILE A 157 -22.49 1.19 -20.93
N SER A 158 -21.51 1.34 -21.82
CA SER A 158 -20.81 2.61 -22.06
C SER A 158 -21.63 3.60 -22.91
N ARG A 159 -21.41 4.91 -22.76
CA ARG A 159 -22.13 5.94 -23.56
C ARG A 159 -21.98 5.79 -25.07
N ASP A 160 -20.82 5.32 -25.50
CA ASP A 160 -20.51 5.08 -26.91
C ASP A 160 -21.01 3.73 -27.42
N GLN A 161 -21.65 2.94 -26.56
CA GLN A 161 -22.35 1.70 -26.89
C GLN A 161 -21.44 0.58 -27.44
N GLY A 162 -20.13 0.77 -27.34
CA GLY A 162 -19.15 -0.19 -27.81
C GLY A 162 -18.73 -1.19 -26.73
N THR A 163 -19.02 -0.92 -25.45
CA THR A 163 -18.56 -1.76 -24.32
C THR A 163 -19.70 -2.03 -23.35
N THR A 164 -19.81 -3.27 -22.91
CA THR A 164 -20.71 -3.69 -21.83
C THR A 164 -19.93 -4.31 -20.67
N ALA A 165 -20.54 -4.34 -19.50
CA ALA A 165 -20.01 -4.96 -18.30
C ALA A 165 -20.88 -6.16 -17.89
N LEU A 166 -20.22 -7.24 -17.50
CA LEU A 166 -20.81 -8.31 -16.69
C LEU A 166 -20.40 -8.03 -15.25
N LEU A 167 -21.38 -7.74 -14.39
CA LEU A 167 -21.18 -7.48 -12.98
C LEU A 167 -21.35 -8.81 -12.23
N LEU A 168 -20.25 -9.35 -11.70
CA LEU A 168 -20.23 -10.62 -10.99
C LEU A 168 -20.21 -10.35 -9.49
N ASN A 169 -21.37 -10.49 -8.86
CA ASN A 169 -21.50 -10.37 -7.42
C ASN A 169 -20.98 -11.64 -6.77
N LEU A 170 -20.02 -11.47 -5.88
CA LEU A 170 -19.39 -12.58 -5.20
C LEU A 170 -20.22 -13.00 -4.00
N GLN A 171 -20.24 -14.30 -3.73
CA GLN A 171 -20.88 -14.81 -2.54
C GLN A 171 -20.10 -14.32 -1.31
N GLY A 172 -20.82 -13.70 -0.37
CA GLY A 172 -20.26 -13.32 0.92
C GLY A 172 -20.03 -14.53 1.82
N ASP A 173 -19.21 -14.35 2.86
CA ASP A 173 -18.94 -15.37 3.87
C ASP A 173 -19.59 -14.95 5.20
N PRO A 174 -20.74 -15.55 5.60
CA PRO A 174 -21.45 -15.20 6.83
C PRO A 174 -20.65 -15.53 8.09
N GLU A 175 -19.84 -16.59 8.06
CA GLU A 175 -18.99 -16.99 9.19
C GLU A 175 -17.90 -15.94 9.41
N LEU A 176 -17.21 -15.53 8.35
CA LEU A 176 -16.21 -14.47 8.41
C LEU A 176 -16.82 -13.14 8.89
N SER A 177 -18.00 -12.79 8.38
CA SER A 177 -18.71 -11.57 8.78
C SER A 177 -19.07 -11.58 10.27
N ALA A 178 -19.54 -12.72 10.78
CA ALA A 178 -19.86 -12.87 12.20
C ALA A 178 -18.61 -12.81 13.09
N LEU A 179 -17.52 -13.45 12.68
CA LEU A 179 -16.23 -13.39 13.38
C LEU A 179 -15.67 -11.96 13.39
N LEU A 180 -15.76 -11.25 12.28
CA LEU A 180 -15.35 -9.85 12.16
C LEU A 180 -16.15 -8.95 13.09
N ALA A 181 -17.48 -9.10 13.12
CA ALA A 181 -18.38 -8.32 13.96
C ALA A 181 -18.08 -8.54 15.46
N GLU A 182 -17.93 -9.80 15.87
CA GLU A 182 -17.61 -10.15 17.27
C GLU A 182 -16.22 -9.61 17.66
N ARG A 183 -15.21 -9.81 16.81
CA ARG A 183 -13.86 -9.29 17.03
C ARG A 183 -13.88 -7.77 17.19
N ASN A 184 -14.58 -7.06 16.31
CA ASN A 184 -14.65 -5.59 16.34
C ASN A 184 -15.38 -5.08 17.59
N ARG A 185 -16.48 -5.73 18.00
CA ARG A 185 -17.19 -5.41 19.24
C ARG A 185 -16.27 -5.53 20.46
N LEU A 186 -15.50 -6.61 20.55
CA LEU A 186 -14.54 -6.82 21.65
C LEU A 186 -13.37 -5.82 21.58
N LEU A 187 -12.92 -5.44 20.39
CA LEU A 187 -11.90 -4.39 20.24
C LEU A 187 -12.39 -3.02 20.73
N VAL A 188 -13.66 -2.70 20.55
CA VAL A 188 -14.27 -1.46 21.08
C VAL A 188 -14.28 -1.48 22.62
N LEU A 189 -14.72 -2.59 23.24
CA LEU A 189 -14.68 -2.76 24.70
C LEU A 189 -13.24 -2.65 25.26
N ARG A 190 -12.25 -3.19 24.53
CA ARG A 190 -10.84 -3.04 24.90
C ARG A 190 -10.40 -1.57 24.95
N ARG A 191 -10.95 -0.73 24.08
CA ARG A 191 -10.62 0.71 24.03
C ARG A 191 -11.30 1.49 25.14
N SER A 192 -12.56 1.17 25.46
CA SER A 192 -13.28 1.83 26.56
C SER A 192 -12.72 1.45 27.93
N GLY A 193 -11.90 0.39 28.00
CA GLY A 193 -11.33 -0.13 29.25
C GLY A 193 -12.28 -1.05 30.00
N ASP A 194 -13.40 -1.42 29.37
CA ASP A 194 -14.46 -2.25 29.97
C ASP A 194 -14.30 -3.76 29.69
N LEU A 195 -13.16 -4.16 29.13
CA LEU A 195 -12.91 -5.55 28.74
C LEU A 195 -12.54 -6.41 29.96
N ASP A 196 -13.35 -7.42 30.25
CA ASP A 196 -13.04 -8.40 31.30
C ASP A 196 -12.06 -9.50 30.81
N GLU A 197 -11.58 -10.35 31.74
CA GLU A 197 -10.59 -11.39 31.43
C GLU A 197 -11.15 -12.46 30.47
N ALA A 198 -12.44 -12.78 30.56
CA ALA A 198 -13.09 -13.76 29.68
C ALA A 198 -13.26 -13.19 28.26
N GLN A 199 -13.64 -11.92 28.14
CA GLN A 199 -13.71 -11.16 26.90
C GLN A 199 -12.33 -10.97 26.27
N SER A 200 -11.28 -10.82 27.07
CA SER A 200 -9.90 -10.77 26.57
C SER A 200 -9.46 -12.10 25.95
N ALA A 201 -9.76 -13.22 26.61
CA ALA A 201 -9.53 -14.56 26.05
C ALA A 201 -10.37 -14.80 24.79
N ARG A 202 -11.65 -14.40 24.81
CA ARG A 202 -12.54 -14.51 23.65
C ARG A 202 -12.10 -13.64 22.48
N LEU A 203 -11.56 -12.45 22.74
CA LEU A 203 -10.98 -11.60 21.71
C LEU A 203 -9.79 -12.27 21.04
N ALA A 204 -8.90 -12.91 21.81
CA ALA A 204 -7.77 -13.63 21.26
C ALA A 204 -8.23 -14.80 20.36
N GLU A 205 -9.20 -15.59 20.82
CA GLU A 205 -9.78 -16.69 20.05
C GLU A 205 -10.51 -16.21 18.79
N ALA A 206 -11.40 -15.22 18.92
CA ALA A 206 -12.13 -14.64 17.78
C ALA A 206 -11.19 -14.01 16.75
N THR A 207 -10.06 -13.45 17.18
CA THR A 207 -9.02 -12.95 16.28
C THR A 207 -8.36 -14.09 15.51
N GLU A 208 -7.99 -15.18 16.18
CA GLU A 208 -7.38 -16.35 15.52
C GLU A 208 -8.38 -17.04 14.56
N ASP A 209 -9.64 -17.19 14.96
CA ASP A 209 -10.71 -17.74 14.13
C ASP A 209 -10.93 -16.88 12.88
N TYR A 210 -11.05 -15.56 13.06
CA TYR A 210 -11.17 -14.61 11.96
C TYR A 210 -10.00 -14.74 10.98
N GLU A 211 -8.77 -14.82 11.48
CA GLU A 211 -7.58 -14.94 10.64
C GLU A 211 -7.57 -16.25 9.83
N ARG A 212 -7.97 -17.38 10.45
CA ARG A 212 -8.08 -18.66 9.74
C ARG A 212 -9.15 -18.61 8.65
N ALA A 213 -10.33 -18.05 8.95
CA ALA A 213 -11.41 -17.90 7.99
C ALA A 213 -11.02 -16.97 6.83
N ARG A 214 -10.35 -15.84 7.14
CA ARG A 214 -9.85 -14.88 6.15
C ARG A 214 -8.87 -15.53 5.17
N ILE A 215 -7.92 -16.32 5.67
CA ILE A 215 -6.95 -17.03 4.82
C ILE A 215 -7.65 -18.07 3.94
N ALA A 216 -8.57 -18.85 4.50
CA ALA A 216 -9.34 -19.82 3.73
C ALA A 216 -10.18 -19.18 2.61
N LEU A 217 -10.75 -18.00 2.89
CA LEU A 217 -11.47 -17.20 1.88
C LEU A 217 -10.52 -16.68 0.80
N ALA A 218 -9.35 -16.14 1.17
CA ALA A 218 -8.37 -15.66 0.21
C ALA A 218 -7.91 -16.77 -0.75
N ASP A 219 -7.61 -17.97 -0.24
CA ASP A 219 -7.25 -19.13 -1.06
C ASP A 219 -8.37 -19.59 -1.98
N ARG A 220 -9.63 -19.50 -1.52
CA ARG A 220 -10.81 -19.82 -2.33
C ARG A 220 -10.98 -18.78 -3.45
N ARG A 221 -10.89 -17.50 -3.10
CA ARG A 221 -11.01 -16.37 -4.03
C ARG A 221 -9.95 -16.42 -5.13
N HIS A 222 -8.70 -16.79 -4.79
CA HIS A 222 -7.64 -17.00 -5.78
C HIS A 222 -8.02 -18.03 -6.84
N ARG A 223 -8.60 -19.17 -6.41
CA ARG A 223 -9.05 -20.23 -7.33
C ARG A 223 -10.23 -19.78 -8.19
N GLU A 224 -11.21 -19.09 -7.61
CA GLU A 224 -12.36 -18.55 -8.32
C GLU A 224 -11.94 -17.54 -9.39
N ILE A 225 -11.05 -16.60 -9.06
CA ILE A 225 -10.52 -15.61 -10.02
C ILE A 225 -9.77 -16.32 -11.15
N ALA A 226 -8.97 -17.34 -10.84
CA ALA A 226 -8.26 -18.12 -11.85
C ALA A 226 -9.23 -18.87 -12.79
N GLU A 227 -10.32 -19.43 -12.26
CA GLU A 227 -11.37 -20.07 -13.04
C GLU A 227 -12.11 -19.07 -13.94
N ILE A 228 -12.53 -17.92 -13.39
CA ILE A 228 -13.16 -16.83 -14.15
C ILE A 228 -12.24 -16.36 -15.28
N ARG A 229 -10.95 -16.18 -15.03
CA ARG A 229 -9.96 -15.83 -16.07
C ARG A 229 -9.87 -16.89 -17.16
N GLY A 230 -9.89 -18.18 -16.78
CA GLY A 230 -9.91 -19.29 -17.73
C GLY A 230 -11.13 -19.24 -18.66
N ILE A 231 -12.32 -18.98 -18.09
CA ILE A 231 -13.56 -18.81 -18.85
C ILE A 231 -13.45 -17.60 -19.78
N VAL A 232 -13.13 -16.42 -19.24
CA VAL A 232 -13.04 -15.15 -20.00
C VAL A 232 -12.02 -15.26 -21.16
N ALA A 233 -10.88 -15.89 -20.94
CA ALA A 233 -9.87 -16.10 -21.99
C ALA A 233 -10.39 -16.94 -23.17
N GLY A 234 -11.33 -17.86 -22.92
CA GLY A 234 -11.98 -18.66 -23.96
C GLY A 234 -12.84 -17.85 -24.93
N TYR A 235 -13.24 -16.63 -24.56
CA TYR A 235 -14.11 -15.76 -25.36
C TYR A 235 -13.35 -14.64 -26.09
N GLY A 236 -12.01 -14.64 -26.05
CA GLY A 236 -11.18 -13.61 -26.69
C GLY A 236 -11.29 -13.52 -28.22
N GLU A 237 -11.87 -14.52 -28.89
CA GLU A 237 -12.16 -14.47 -30.33
C GLU A 237 -13.37 -13.58 -30.69
N TYR A 238 -14.25 -13.31 -29.73
CA TYR A 238 -15.48 -12.54 -29.94
C TYR A 238 -15.33 -11.04 -29.62
N GLY A 239 -14.20 -10.66 -29.00
CA GLY A 239 -13.94 -9.28 -28.62
C GLY A 239 -12.79 -9.13 -27.66
N THR A 240 -12.58 -7.91 -27.19
CA THR A 240 -11.63 -7.62 -26.12
C THR A 240 -12.33 -7.73 -24.78
N LEU A 241 -11.81 -8.60 -23.90
CA LEU A 241 -12.32 -8.78 -22.54
C LEU A 241 -11.24 -8.50 -21.50
N HIS A 242 -11.65 -7.86 -20.40
CA HIS A 242 -10.79 -7.66 -19.24
C HIS A 242 -11.56 -7.94 -17.95
N LEU A 243 -10.94 -8.67 -17.04
CA LEU A 243 -11.40 -8.80 -15.66
C LEU A 243 -10.92 -7.61 -14.81
N GLY A 244 -11.79 -7.12 -13.95
CA GLY A 244 -11.61 -6.00 -13.04
C GLY A 244 -12.28 -6.25 -11.69
N GLY A 245 -12.04 -5.36 -10.73
CA GLY A 245 -12.64 -5.41 -9.39
C GLY A 245 -11.63 -5.53 -8.25
N VAL A 246 -11.99 -5.04 -7.06
CA VAL A 246 -11.11 -4.96 -5.90
C VAL A 246 -10.58 -6.34 -5.44
N PRO A 247 -11.38 -7.41 -5.40
CA PRO A 247 -10.88 -8.74 -5.03
C PRO A 247 -9.81 -9.28 -6.00
N MET A 248 -9.97 -9.02 -7.31
CA MET A 248 -8.97 -9.40 -8.32
C MET A 248 -7.67 -8.64 -8.15
N ILE A 249 -7.76 -7.34 -7.87
CA ILE A 249 -6.60 -6.50 -7.59
C ILE A 249 -5.80 -7.04 -6.39
N ALA A 250 -6.49 -7.36 -5.29
CA ALA A 250 -5.84 -7.89 -4.09
C ALA A 250 -5.12 -9.22 -4.37
N ASP A 251 -5.77 -10.12 -5.11
CA ASP A 251 -5.19 -11.40 -5.53
C ASP A 251 -3.93 -11.23 -6.41
N ASP A 252 -4.01 -10.36 -7.41
CA ASP A 252 -2.89 -10.05 -8.30
C ASP A 252 -1.73 -9.41 -7.56
N MET A 253 -2.01 -8.51 -6.61
CA MET A 253 -0.97 -7.91 -5.78
C MET A 253 -0.23 -8.95 -4.95
N VAL A 254 -0.92 -9.90 -4.30
CA VAL A 254 -0.26 -10.99 -3.56
C VAL A 254 0.60 -11.83 -4.50
N SER A 255 0.08 -12.17 -5.67
CA SER A 255 0.78 -12.97 -6.67
C SER A 255 2.04 -12.27 -7.21
N TYR A 256 1.93 -10.98 -7.54
CA TYR A 256 3.08 -10.17 -7.96
C TYR A 256 4.10 -10.02 -6.85
N VAL A 257 3.68 -9.73 -5.62
CA VAL A 257 4.59 -9.62 -4.46
C VAL A 257 5.32 -10.93 -4.19
N ARG A 258 4.64 -12.07 -4.27
CA ARG A 258 5.25 -13.40 -4.11
C ARG A 258 6.29 -13.66 -5.21
N SER A 259 5.93 -13.39 -6.46
CA SER A 259 6.84 -13.51 -7.60
C SER A 259 8.05 -12.59 -7.46
N ASP A 260 7.83 -11.34 -7.07
CA ASP A 260 8.86 -10.32 -6.85
C ASP A 260 9.82 -10.71 -5.73
N LEU A 261 9.33 -11.25 -4.61
CA LEU A 261 10.16 -11.72 -3.51
C LEU A 261 11.13 -12.83 -3.98
N ILE A 262 10.66 -13.76 -4.81
CA ILE A 262 11.49 -14.83 -5.38
C ILE A 262 12.45 -14.27 -6.44
N ALA A 263 11.93 -13.53 -7.41
CA ALA A 263 12.70 -13.01 -8.54
C ALA A 263 13.78 -12.03 -8.11
N PHE A 264 13.45 -11.07 -7.23
CA PHE A 264 14.41 -10.12 -6.68
C PHE A 264 15.33 -10.76 -5.68
N GLY A 265 14.84 -11.61 -4.78
CA GLY A 265 15.71 -12.35 -3.86
C GLY A 265 16.80 -13.11 -4.59
N LEU A 266 16.43 -13.87 -5.63
CA LEU A 266 17.37 -14.61 -6.48
C LEU A 266 18.24 -13.68 -7.33
N GLY A 267 17.65 -12.65 -7.93
CA GLY A 267 18.37 -11.70 -8.77
C GLY A 267 19.44 -10.94 -7.99
N VAL A 268 19.09 -10.40 -6.81
CA VAL A 268 19.99 -9.75 -5.86
C VAL A 268 21.12 -10.71 -5.51
N LEU A 269 20.80 -11.96 -5.16
CA LEU A 269 21.77 -13.00 -4.82
C LEU A 269 22.77 -13.26 -5.96
N VAL A 270 22.29 -13.52 -7.18
CA VAL A 270 23.15 -13.75 -8.36
C VAL A 270 24.04 -12.55 -8.62
N PHE A 271 23.47 -11.35 -8.57
CA PHE A 271 24.20 -10.11 -8.75
C PHE A 271 25.33 -9.94 -7.71
N ILE A 272 25.02 -10.18 -6.43
CA ILE A 272 25.98 -10.16 -5.33
C ILE A 272 27.11 -11.15 -5.61
N VAL A 273 26.80 -12.39 -6.02
CA VAL A 273 27.81 -13.41 -6.34
C VAL A 273 28.78 -12.88 -7.39
N VAL A 274 28.27 -12.25 -8.44
CA VAL A 274 29.08 -11.65 -9.51
C VAL A 274 29.97 -10.53 -8.97
N VAL A 275 29.41 -9.58 -8.21
CA VAL A 275 30.16 -8.44 -7.66
C VAL A 275 31.22 -8.88 -6.65
N LEU A 276 30.86 -9.72 -5.69
CA LEU A 276 31.81 -10.23 -4.71
C LEU A 276 32.93 -11.03 -5.38
N SER A 277 32.60 -11.82 -6.41
CA SER A 277 33.61 -12.55 -7.20
C SER A 277 34.55 -11.60 -7.93
N ALA A 278 34.02 -10.52 -8.52
CA ALA A 278 34.82 -9.50 -9.20
C ALA A 278 35.73 -8.73 -8.22
N ILE A 279 35.22 -8.38 -7.03
CA ILE A 279 35.95 -7.61 -6.01
C ILE A 279 37.01 -8.44 -5.32
N PHE A 280 36.64 -9.62 -4.79
CA PHE A 280 37.51 -10.41 -3.93
C PHE A 280 38.34 -11.45 -4.68
N ARG A 281 37.86 -11.93 -5.84
CA ARG A 281 38.53 -12.92 -6.70
C ARG A 281 38.99 -14.18 -5.96
N GLN A 282 38.30 -14.53 -4.86
CA GLN A 282 38.50 -15.76 -4.11
C GLN A 282 37.16 -16.28 -3.61
N PRO A 283 36.83 -17.57 -3.81
CA PRO A 283 35.54 -18.14 -3.40
C PRO A 283 35.23 -17.95 -1.91
N ARG A 284 36.25 -18.01 -1.04
CA ARG A 284 36.06 -17.85 0.42
C ARG A 284 35.39 -16.53 0.80
N TRP A 285 35.70 -15.43 0.12
CA TRP A 285 35.14 -14.11 0.42
C TRP A 285 33.81 -13.84 -0.28
N VAL A 286 33.32 -14.81 -1.05
CA VAL A 286 32.00 -14.82 -1.67
C VAL A 286 31.09 -15.72 -0.84
N ILE A 287 31.51 -16.96 -0.56
CA ILE A 287 30.72 -17.97 0.16
C ILE A 287 30.40 -17.53 1.60
N LEU A 288 31.36 -16.96 2.33
CA LEU A 288 31.15 -16.57 3.73
C LEU A 288 30.02 -15.53 3.89
N PRO A 289 30.04 -14.38 3.18
CA PRO A 289 28.91 -13.45 3.20
C PRO A 289 27.58 -14.08 2.75
N LEU A 290 27.59 -14.95 1.74
CA LEU A 290 26.36 -15.59 1.23
C LEU A 290 25.73 -16.55 2.26
N LEU A 291 26.54 -17.33 2.98
CA LEU A 291 26.05 -18.17 4.07
C LEU A 291 25.44 -17.33 5.20
N SER A 292 26.07 -16.19 5.53
CA SER A 292 25.50 -15.24 6.49
C SER A 292 24.19 -14.63 6.01
N CYS A 293 24.04 -14.36 4.71
CA CYS A 293 22.79 -13.87 4.13
C CYS A 293 21.67 -14.89 4.22
N GLY A 294 21.92 -16.14 3.80
CA GLY A 294 20.94 -17.22 3.92
C GLY A 294 20.51 -17.45 5.36
N TYR A 295 21.47 -17.42 6.30
CA TYR A 295 21.18 -17.54 7.72
C TYR A 295 20.31 -16.40 8.24
N ALA A 296 20.69 -15.14 7.98
CA ALA A 296 19.97 -13.97 8.47
C ALA A 296 18.57 -13.87 7.85
N GLY A 297 18.44 -14.12 6.55
CA GLY A 297 17.17 -14.10 5.83
C GLY A 297 16.21 -15.18 6.33
N LEU A 298 16.66 -16.42 6.45
CA LEU A 298 15.82 -17.52 6.94
C LEU A 298 15.42 -17.33 8.42
N THR A 299 16.34 -16.81 9.24
CA THR A 299 16.04 -16.45 10.64
C THR A 299 14.93 -15.39 10.69
N MET A 300 14.98 -14.39 9.81
CA MET A 300 13.95 -13.35 9.77
C MET A 300 12.61 -13.87 9.27
N VAL A 301 12.58 -14.63 8.17
CA VAL A 301 11.35 -15.27 7.66
C VAL A 301 10.71 -16.13 8.75
N GLY A 302 11.52 -16.92 9.47
CA GLY A 302 11.05 -17.70 10.61
C GLY A 302 10.59 -16.87 11.79
N THR A 303 11.20 -15.70 12.04
CA THR A 303 10.75 -14.77 13.08
C THR A 303 9.38 -14.19 12.74
N LEU A 304 9.15 -13.83 11.47
CA LEU A 304 7.86 -13.32 11.01
C LEU A 304 6.77 -14.39 11.08
N GLY A 305 7.07 -15.63 10.65
CA GLY A 305 6.14 -16.75 10.80
C GLY A 305 5.83 -17.08 12.26
N LEU A 306 6.83 -17.05 13.15
CA LEU A 306 6.65 -17.27 14.59
C LEU A 306 5.74 -16.21 15.25
N ILE A 307 5.84 -14.95 14.82
CA ILE A 307 5.03 -13.85 15.36
C ILE A 307 3.65 -13.79 14.68
N GLY A 308 3.47 -14.47 13.53
CA GLY A 308 2.26 -14.38 12.71
C GLY A 308 2.12 -13.02 12.02
N TRP A 309 3.24 -12.38 11.66
CA TRP A 309 3.23 -11.05 11.07
C TRP A 309 3.07 -11.10 9.55
N ASP A 310 1.95 -10.59 9.05
CA ASP A 310 1.70 -10.49 7.62
C ASP A 310 2.66 -9.52 6.93
N VAL A 311 3.33 -10.00 5.89
CA VAL A 311 4.17 -9.16 5.03
C VAL A 311 3.29 -8.51 3.96
N THR A 312 3.30 -7.19 3.91
CA THR A 312 2.53 -6.41 2.94
C THR A 312 3.33 -6.10 1.70
N VAL A 313 2.69 -5.50 0.70
CA VAL A 313 3.37 -5.06 -0.54
C VAL A 313 4.56 -4.14 -0.24
N ILE A 314 4.43 -3.25 0.75
CA ILE A 314 5.50 -2.32 1.14
C ILE A 314 6.63 -3.06 1.85
N SER A 315 6.29 -3.93 2.81
CA SER A 315 7.30 -4.66 3.59
C SER A 315 7.94 -5.82 2.84
N SER A 316 7.37 -6.27 1.72
CA SER A 316 7.86 -7.38 0.89
C SER A 316 9.34 -7.28 0.46
N ASN A 317 9.86 -6.06 0.34
CA ASN A 317 11.24 -5.79 -0.03
C ASN A 317 12.26 -6.04 1.11
N PHE A 318 11.81 -6.40 2.32
CA PHE A 318 12.69 -6.61 3.48
C PHE A 318 13.78 -7.65 3.20
N LEU A 319 13.47 -8.74 2.49
CA LEU A 319 14.42 -9.81 2.23
C LEU A 319 15.60 -9.29 1.38
N SER A 320 15.30 -8.56 0.30
CA SER A 320 16.31 -7.92 -0.55
C SER A 320 17.20 -6.95 0.24
N LEU A 321 16.60 -6.13 1.10
CA LEU A 321 17.32 -5.21 1.98
C LEU A 321 18.24 -5.96 2.96
N MET A 322 17.73 -7.02 3.57
CA MET A 322 18.50 -7.83 4.52
C MET A 322 19.71 -8.48 3.86
N LEU A 323 19.57 -9.02 2.63
CA LEU A 323 20.70 -9.55 1.87
C LEU A 323 21.77 -8.47 1.69
N ILE A 324 21.39 -7.31 1.17
CA ILE A 324 22.28 -6.18 0.88
C ILE A 324 23.01 -5.71 2.15
N VAL A 325 22.28 -5.47 3.25
CA VAL A 325 22.85 -4.97 4.52
C VAL A 325 23.76 -6.02 5.16
N THR A 326 23.38 -7.30 5.12
CA THR A 326 24.22 -8.42 5.62
C THR A 326 25.54 -8.51 4.88
N ILE A 327 25.53 -8.32 3.56
CA ILE A 327 26.77 -8.29 2.78
C ILE A 327 27.60 -7.06 3.09
N SER A 328 26.98 -5.89 3.22
CA SER A 328 27.72 -4.67 3.61
C SER A 328 28.53 -4.90 4.89
N MET A 329 27.87 -5.43 5.93
CA MET A 329 28.49 -5.74 7.21
C MET A 329 29.65 -6.75 7.08
N ASN A 330 29.44 -7.83 6.31
CA ASN A 330 30.46 -8.85 6.10
C ASN A 330 31.63 -8.38 5.20
N ILE A 331 31.40 -7.47 4.25
CA ILE A 331 32.46 -6.84 3.45
C ILE A 331 33.39 -6.03 4.36
N HIS A 332 32.84 -5.26 5.31
CA HIS A 332 33.63 -4.51 6.27
C HIS A 332 34.53 -5.42 7.13
N LEU A 333 33.99 -6.56 7.60
CA LEU A 333 34.77 -7.57 8.33
C LEU A 333 35.85 -8.22 7.44
N ALA A 334 35.49 -8.63 6.22
CA ALA A 334 36.41 -9.28 5.27
C ALA A 334 37.57 -8.37 4.87
N VAL A 335 37.28 -7.11 4.50
CA VAL A 335 38.31 -6.12 4.13
C VAL A 335 39.24 -5.85 5.31
N ARG A 336 38.71 -5.71 6.53
CA ARG A 336 39.54 -5.48 7.72
C ARG A 336 40.44 -6.67 8.04
N TYR A 337 39.91 -7.90 7.98
CA TYR A 337 40.72 -9.10 8.18
C TYR A 337 41.84 -9.19 7.14
N ARG A 338 41.54 -8.97 5.85
CA ARG A 338 42.54 -8.99 4.76
C ARG A 338 43.61 -7.91 4.94
N GLN A 339 43.24 -6.74 5.46
CA GLN A 339 44.19 -5.70 5.80
C GLN A 339 45.15 -6.15 6.91
N LEU A 340 44.62 -6.67 8.03
CA LEU A 340 45.44 -7.13 9.15
C LEU A 340 46.38 -8.28 8.77
N LEU A 341 45.91 -9.21 7.92
CA LEU A 341 46.75 -10.29 7.39
C LEU A 341 47.92 -9.77 6.54
N ARG A 342 47.75 -8.63 5.84
CA ARG A 342 48.83 -8.00 5.06
C ARG A 342 49.82 -7.26 5.95
N GLU A 343 49.31 -6.57 6.97
CA GLU A 343 50.13 -5.81 7.92
C GLU A 343 50.95 -6.72 8.85
N ALA A 344 50.37 -7.85 9.25
CA ALA A 344 51.01 -8.83 10.13
C ALA A 344 50.80 -10.28 9.61
N PRO A 345 51.54 -10.69 8.55
CA PRO A 345 51.45 -12.01 7.95
C PRO A 345 51.67 -13.18 8.91
N ASP A 346 52.51 -13.00 9.93
CA ASP A 346 52.97 -14.08 10.82
C ASP A 346 52.06 -14.28 12.04
N GLU A 347 51.12 -13.36 12.30
CA GLU A 347 50.18 -13.45 13.41
C GLU A 347 49.27 -14.70 13.30
N PRO A 348 48.98 -15.41 14.40
CA PRO A 348 48.09 -16.56 14.39
C PRO A 348 46.69 -16.21 13.83
N HIS A 349 46.07 -17.15 13.10
CA HIS A 349 44.75 -16.94 12.48
C HIS A 349 43.70 -16.45 13.50
N ALA A 350 43.59 -17.10 14.64
CA ALA A 350 42.69 -16.71 15.72
C ALA A 350 42.96 -15.29 16.27
N SER A 351 44.23 -14.86 16.29
CA SER A 351 44.64 -13.52 16.72
C SER A 351 44.16 -12.46 15.70
N LEU A 352 44.31 -12.75 14.41
CA LEU A 352 43.83 -11.89 13.31
C LEU A 352 42.30 -11.76 13.33
N VAL A 353 41.56 -12.87 13.47
CA VAL A 353 40.09 -12.85 13.58
C VAL A 353 39.66 -12.06 14.81
N TRP A 354 40.26 -12.33 15.98
CA TRP A 354 39.94 -11.61 17.22
C TRP A 354 40.19 -10.09 17.11
N THR A 355 41.31 -9.71 16.51
CA THR A 355 41.66 -8.29 16.32
C THR A 355 40.71 -7.62 15.33
N THR A 356 40.29 -8.34 14.29
CA THR A 356 39.24 -7.87 13.36
C THR A 356 37.96 -7.55 14.11
N LEU A 357 37.42 -8.52 14.87
CA LEU A 357 36.17 -8.37 15.61
C LEU A 357 36.25 -7.24 16.64
N ARG A 358 37.32 -7.17 17.43
CA ARG A 358 37.50 -6.12 18.45
C ARG A 358 37.53 -4.71 17.86
N ARG A 359 38.11 -4.54 16.67
CA ARG A 359 38.21 -3.24 16.01
C ARG A 359 36.94 -2.87 15.23
N MET A 360 36.19 -3.86 14.75
CA MET A 360 35.00 -3.63 13.92
C MET A 360 33.69 -3.60 14.71
N VAL A 361 33.61 -4.23 15.88
CA VAL A 361 32.35 -4.32 16.64
C VAL A 361 31.73 -2.96 16.94
N TRP A 362 32.53 -1.95 17.30
CA TRP A 362 31.99 -0.63 17.63
C TRP A 362 31.49 0.10 16.38
N PRO A 363 32.30 0.34 15.33
CA PRO A 363 31.79 0.93 14.10
C PRO A 363 30.54 0.22 13.59
N CYS A 364 30.56 -1.11 13.49
CA CYS A 364 29.44 -1.90 13.00
C CYS A 364 28.19 -1.89 13.91
N LEU A 365 28.37 -1.83 15.23
CA LEU A 365 27.24 -1.71 16.15
C LEU A 365 26.58 -0.34 16.00
N TYR A 366 27.38 0.72 15.91
CA TYR A 366 26.84 2.07 15.72
C TYR A 366 26.15 2.22 14.38
N THR A 367 26.67 1.61 13.31
CA THR A 367 26.01 1.64 12.00
C THR A 367 24.69 0.87 12.05
N ALA A 368 24.66 -0.33 12.64
CA ALA A 368 23.43 -1.07 12.89
C ALA A 368 22.41 -0.25 13.72
N LEU A 369 22.84 0.36 14.82
CA LEU A 369 21.96 1.19 15.67
C LEU A 369 21.44 2.44 14.95
N THR A 370 22.27 3.12 14.17
CA THR A 370 21.82 4.29 13.40
C THR A 370 20.84 3.92 12.30
N THR A 371 21.05 2.78 11.65
CA THR A 371 20.12 2.30 10.63
C THR A 371 18.83 1.78 11.27
N ILE A 372 18.89 1.13 12.44
CA ILE A 372 17.72 0.79 13.26
C ILE A 372 16.93 2.06 13.59
N ILE A 373 17.58 3.14 14.04
CA ILE A 373 16.90 4.42 14.28
C ILE A 373 16.25 4.99 13.01
N GLY A 374 16.93 4.84 11.86
CA GLY A 374 16.37 5.18 10.55
C GLY A 374 15.05 4.44 10.28
N PHE A 375 15.04 3.11 10.41
CA PHE A 375 13.83 2.30 10.19
C PHE A 375 12.78 2.46 11.30
N SER A 376 13.19 2.59 12.55
CA SER A 376 12.30 2.81 13.70
C SER A 376 11.55 4.14 13.60
N SER A 377 12.05 5.13 12.86
CA SER A 377 11.28 6.35 12.60
C SER A 377 10.00 6.11 11.81
N LEU A 378 9.97 5.06 10.98
CA LEU A 378 8.81 4.68 10.17
C LEU A 378 7.65 4.18 11.05
N VAL A 379 7.93 3.79 12.30
CA VAL A 379 6.92 3.42 13.31
C VAL A 379 6.02 4.61 13.68
N PHE A 380 6.49 5.84 13.47
CA PHE A 380 5.71 7.05 13.71
C PHE A 380 4.96 7.56 12.47
N SER A 381 4.85 6.74 11.41
CA SER A 381 4.19 7.15 10.16
C SER A 381 2.67 7.21 10.25
N GLY A 382 2.07 6.59 11.27
CA GLY A 382 0.61 6.45 11.39
C GLY A 382 0.00 5.47 10.39
N ILE A 383 0.81 4.66 9.69
CA ILE A 383 0.31 3.75 8.66
C ILE A 383 0.87 2.35 8.81
N LYS A 384 -0.03 1.40 9.09
CA LYS A 384 0.30 0.04 9.52
C LYS A 384 1.36 -0.64 8.64
N PRO A 385 1.24 -0.71 7.29
CA PRO A 385 2.29 -1.32 6.47
C PRO A 385 3.69 -0.71 6.61
N VAL A 386 3.77 0.61 6.81
CA VAL A 386 5.05 1.35 6.96
C VAL A 386 5.61 1.18 8.37
N ILE A 387 4.73 1.16 9.38
CA ILE A 387 5.08 0.86 10.77
C ILE A 387 5.67 -0.54 10.88
N ASP A 388 4.96 -1.51 10.31
CA ASP A 388 5.33 -2.92 10.32
C ASP A 388 6.67 -3.13 9.62
N PHE A 389 6.86 -2.46 8.48
CA PHE A 389 8.14 -2.46 7.79
C PHE A 389 9.28 -1.87 8.63
N GLY A 390 9.02 -0.78 9.37
CA GLY A 390 9.98 -0.15 10.28
C GLY A 390 10.44 -1.09 11.40
N TRP A 391 9.50 -1.80 12.03
CA TRP A 391 9.81 -2.82 13.04
C TRP A 391 10.53 -4.04 12.47
N MET A 392 10.01 -4.56 11.36
CA MET A 392 10.58 -5.70 10.65
C MET A 392 12.04 -5.45 10.29
N MET A 393 12.36 -4.30 9.72
CA MET A 393 13.73 -3.94 9.40
C MET A 393 14.58 -3.68 10.64
N SER A 394 14.02 -3.11 11.72
CA SER A 394 14.75 -2.92 12.98
C SER A 394 15.17 -4.25 13.62
N ILE A 395 14.26 -5.23 13.66
CA ILE A 395 14.54 -6.61 14.12
C ILE A 395 15.51 -7.29 13.16
N GLY A 396 15.27 -7.17 11.85
CA GLY A 396 16.13 -7.72 10.81
C GLY A 396 17.57 -7.23 10.94
N LEU A 397 17.80 -5.95 11.19
CA LEU A 397 19.15 -5.41 11.40
C LEU A 397 19.82 -5.93 12.67
N ALA A 398 19.06 -6.15 13.75
CA ALA A 398 19.59 -6.82 14.92
C ALA A 398 20.03 -8.25 14.58
N VAL A 399 19.22 -9.00 13.82
CA VAL A 399 19.56 -10.33 13.30
C VAL A 399 20.82 -10.27 12.40
N VAL A 400 20.94 -9.27 11.52
CA VAL A 400 22.12 -9.08 10.66
C VAL A 400 23.37 -8.85 11.49
N PHE A 401 23.32 -7.96 12.48
CA PHE A 401 24.45 -7.67 13.36
C PHE A 401 24.87 -8.91 14.14
N LEU A 402 23.90 -9.59 14.78
CA LEU A 402 24.16 -10.82 15.54
C LEU A 402 24.75 -11.92 14.65
N THR A 403 24.21 -12.12 13.44
CA THR A 403 24.70 -13.13 12.47
C THR A 403 26.12 -12.80 12.01
N SER A 404 26.40 -11.53 11.67
CA SER A 404 27.72 -11.10 11.18
C SER A 404 28.80 -11.20 12.26
N PHE A 405 28.45 -11.01 13.54
CA PHE A 405 29.38 -11.16 14.66
C PHE A 405 29.33 -12.54 15.33
N SER A 406 28.56 -13.51 14.84
CA SER A 406 28.56 -14.89 15.35
C SER A 406 28.99 -15.87 14.26
N LEU A 407 28.19 -16.00 13.21
CA LEU A 407 28.38 -16.99 12.15
C LEU A 407 29.63 -16.70 11.30
N PHE A 408 29.81 -15.47 10.83
CA PHE A 408 30.97 -15.11 9.98
C PHE A 408 32.31 -15.46 10.63
N PRO A 409 32.62 -15.04 11.88
CA PRO A 409 33.90 -15.41 12.51
C PRO A 409 34.01 -16.90 12.83
N THR A 410 32.91 -17.58 13.17
CA THR A 410 32.91 -19.04 13.42
C THR A 410 33.23 -19.82 12.14
N LEU A 411 32.64 -19.45 11.00
CA LEU A 411 32.99 -20.07 9.72
C LEU A 411 34.42 -19.72 9.30
N LEU A 412 34.85 -18.47 9.52
CA LEU A 412 36.21 -18.04 9.15
C LEU A 412 37.30 -18.76 9.95
N ILE A 413 37.08 -19.05 11.25
CA ILE A 413 38.07 -19.76 12.07
C ILE A 413 38.12 -21.26 11.76
N LEU A 414 37.04 -21.85 11.28
CA LEU A 414 36.99 -23.25 10.82
C LEU A 414 37.72 -23.46 9.48
N LEU A 415 37.91 -22.38 8.71
CA LEU A 415 38.70 -22.40 7.48
C LEU A 415 40.18 -22.13 7.75
N ASP A 416 41.05 -22.72 6.92
CA ASP A 416 42.49 -22.47 6.97
C ASP A 416 42.85 -21.00 6.73
N LYS A 417 43.90 -20.56 7.45
CA LYS A 417 44.47 -19.21 7.30
C LYS A 417 44.77 -18.94 5.82
N PRO A 418 44.19 -17.89 5.21
CA PRO A 418 44.44 -17.58 3.80
C PRO A 418 45.90 -17.23 3.56
N ALA A 419 46.41 -17.62 2.39
CA ALA A 419 47.70 -17.17 1.91
C ALA A 419 47.72 -15.64 1.72
N VAL A 420 48.85 -15.02 2.07
CA VAL A 420 49.06 -13.57 1.91
C VAL A 420 49.16 -13.28 0.41
N GLN A 421 48.18 -12.56 -0.13
CA GLN A 421 48.27 -12.08 -1.51
C GLN A 421 49.32 -10.95 -1.59
N ARG A 422 50.49 -11.25 -2.17
CA ARG A 422 51.58 -10.29 -2.44
C ARG A 422 51.30 -9.31 -3.58
N ARG A 423 50.25 -9.54 -4.40
CA ARG A 423 49.87 -8.55 -5.41
C ARG A 423 49.46 -7.28 -4.69
N SER A 424 50.24 -6.22 -4.92
CA SER A 424 49.83 -4.84 -4.72
C SER A 424 48.43 -4.72 -5.33
N GLU A 425 47.42 -4.55 -4.48
CA GLU A 425 46.20 -3.89 -4.93
C GLU A 425 46.63 -2.45 -5.19
N LEU A 426 47.30 -2.21 -6.33
CA LEU A 426 47.80 -0.91 -6.77
C LEU A 426 46.68 0.09 -6.52
N GLY A 427 46.94 1.09 -5.69
CA GLY A 427 45.90 1.97 -5.15
C GLY A 427 44.93 2.38 -6.24
N PHE A 428 43.64 2.04 -6.06
CA PHE A 428 42.59 2.27 -7.05
C PHE A 428 42.76 3.69 -7.62
N PRO A 429 42.99 3.85 -8.93
CA PRO A 429 43.21 5.17 -9.52
C PRO A 429 42.02 6.10 -9.22
N LEU A 430 40.82 5.53 -9.15
CA LEU A 430 39.61 6.21 -8.70
C LEU A 430 39.74 6.78 -7.27
N MET A 431 40.15 5.98 -6.28
CA MET A 431 40.31 6.45 -4.89
C MET A 431 41.36 7.55 -4.78
N ARG A 432 42.47 7.43 -5.52
CA ARG A 432 43.49 8.50 -5.60
C ARG A 432 42.94 9.75 -6.27
N GLY A 433 42.10 9.60 -7.30
CA GLY A 433 41.40 10.69 -7.97
C GLY A 433 40.45 11.44 -7.05
N LEU A 434 39.59 10.72 -6.32
CA LEU A 434 38.64 11.29 -5.35
C LEU A 434 39.37 11.99 -4.19
N ALA A 435 40.45 11.41 -3.67
CA ALA A 435 41.28 12.06 -2.66
C ALA A 435 41.86 13.39 -3.18
N ARG A 436 42.40 13.40 -4.42
CA ARG A 436 42.92 14.62 -5.05
C ARG A 436 41.83 15.65 -5.33
N LEU A 437 40.61 15.21 -5.68
CA LEU A 437 39.47 16.09 -5.91
C LEU A 437 39.08 16.80 -4.61
N ALA A 438 38.93 16.05 -3.52
CA ALA A 438 38.64 16.59 -2.19
C ALA A 438 39.76 17.53 -1.69
N GLU A 439 41.03 17.18 -1.94
CA GLU A 439 42.19 17.98 -1.54
C GLU A 439 42.33 19.26 -2.37
N LYS A 440 42.47 19.13 -3.71
CA LYS A 440 42.88 20.24 -4.61
C LYS A 440 41.74 21.05 -5.18
N ARG A 441 40.54 20.46 -5.33
CA ARG A 441 39.35 21.12 -5.91
C ARG A 441 38.20 21.19 -4.91
N GLY A 442 38.49 21.15 -3.61
CA GLY A 442 37.47 21.14 -2.57
C GLY A 442 36.50 22.33 -2.59
N GLY A 443 36.91 23.50 -3.09
CA GLY A 443 36.00 24.64 -3.28
C GLY A 443 34.89 24.35 -4.31
N ALA A 444 35.24 23.67 -5.41
CA ALA A 444 34.26 23.24 -6.40
C ALA A 444 33.32 22.17 -5.85
N VAL A 445 33.82 21.24 -5.01
CA VAL A 445 32.98 20.23 -4.34
C VAL A 445 31.92 20.90 -3.45
N ILE A 446 32.31 21.90 -2.65
CA ILE A 446 31.38 22.65 -1.81
C ILE A 446 30.39 23.45 -2.69
N GLY A 447 30.85 24.09 -3.76
CA GLY A 447 29.99 24.83 -4.69
C GLY A 447 28.93 23.94 -5.35
N VAL A 448 29.32 22.77 -5.85
CA VAL A 448 28.38 21.78 -6.42
C VAL A 448 27.40 21.29 -5.37
N ALA A 449 27.87 20.98 -4.15
CA ALA A 449 27.00 20.57 -3.05
C ALA A 449 25.97 21.66 -2.68
N ALA A 450 26.38 22.93 -2.67
CA ALA A 450 25.48 24.06 -2.40
C ALA A 450 24.43 24.24 -3.50
N VAL A 451 24.83 24.14 -4.78
CA VAL A 451 23.89 24.18 -5.91
C VAL A 451 22.90 23.03 -5.84
N LEU A 452 23.38 21.80 -5.59
CA LEU A 452 22.52 20.64 -5.42
C LEU A 452 21.55 20.83 -4.25
N ALA A 453 21.99 21.36 -3.11
CA ALA A 453 21.11 21.65 -1.98
C ALA A 453 20.02 22.66 -2.34
N LEU A 454 20.34 23.73 -3.06
CA LEU A 454 19.36 24.74 -3.50
C LEU A 454 18.35 24.16 -4.50
N VAL A 455 18.82 23.40 -5.50
CA VAL A 455 17.95 22.71 -6.46
C VAL A 455 17.06 21.69 -5.74
N SER A 456 17.61 20.98 -4.75
CA SER A 456 16.88 20.02 -3.93
C SER A 456 15.75 20.70 -3.15
N LEU A 457 16.04 21.82 -2.47
CA LEU A 457 15.05 22.58 -1.72
C LEU A 457 13.93 23.10 -2.63
N TRP A 458 14.29 23.60 -3.82
CA TRP A 458 13.30 24.00 -4.82
C TRP A 458 12.44 22.82 -5.30
N GLY A 459 13.05 21.67 -5.58
CA GLY A 459 12.31 20.46 -5.95
C GLY A 459 11.40 19.94 -4.85
N VAL A 460 11.86 19.91 -3.59
CA VAL A 460 11.06 19.47 -2.43
C VAL A 460 9.80 20.32 -2.27
N SER A 461 9.88 21.62 -2.55
CA SER A 461 8.70 22.52 -2.51
C SER A 461 7.63 22.21 -3.56
N ARG A 462 7.92 21.33 -4.53
CA ARG A 462 7.01 20.88 -5.60
C ARG A 462 6.56 19.42 -5.45
N LEU A 463 6.79 18.79 -4.30
CA LEU A 463 6.30 17.44 -4.05
C LEU A 463 4.77 17.45 -3.94
N GLU A 464 4.14 16.52 -4.65
CA GLU A 464 2.68 16.31 -4.65
C GLU A 464 2.34 14.96 -4.02
N VAL A 465 1.15 14.87 -3.45
CA VAL A 465 0.66 13.69 -2.72
C VAL A 465 -0.64 13.23 -3.37
N GLU A 466 -0.55 12.82 -4.62
CA GLU A 466 -1.68 12.31 -5.38
C GLU A 466 -1.18 11.19 -6.28
N ASN A 467 -1.71 9.97 -6.11
CA ASN A 467 -1.39 8.87 -7.00
C ASN A 467 -2.61 8.00 -7.26
N SER A 468 -2.88 7.72 -8.53
CA SER A 468 -3.91 6.76 -8.93
C SER A 468 -3.45 5.35 -8.59
N PHE A 469 -4.37 4.56 -8.07
CA PHE A 469 -4.11 3.16 -7.80
C PHE A 469 -3.87 2.37 -9.11
N ILE A 470 -4.52 2.78 -10.20
CA ILE A 470 -4.35 2.18 -11.53
C ILE A 470 -2.91 2.36 -12.02
N ASP A 471 -2.31 3.52 -11.78
CA ASP A 471 -0.96 3.85 -12.25
C ASP A 471 0.17 3.10 -11.51
N TYR A 472 -0.14 2.33 -10.47
CA TYR A 472 0.84 1.44 -9.85
C TYR A 472 1.22 0.23 -10.72
N PHE A 473 0.36 -0.15 -11.66
CA PHE A 473 0.60 -1.29 -12.53
C PHE A 473 1.19 -0.86 -13.87
N GLY A 474 2.07 -1.70 -14.44
CA GLY A 474 2.64 -1.46 -15.76
C GLY A 474 1.56 -1.35 -16.85
N ARG A 475 1.69 -0.42 -17.80
CA ARG A 475 0.68 -0.15 -18.86
C ARG A 475 0.34 -1.35 -19.76
N ASN A 476 1.18 -2.39 -19.74
CA ASN A 476 1.02 -3.61 -20.53
C ASN A 476 0.32 -4.74 -19.79
N THR A 477 0.03 -4.58 -18.49
CA THR A 477 -0.67 -5.61 -17.71
C THR A 477 -2.17 -5.61 -18.00
N GLU A 478 -2.81 -6.76 -17.81
CA GLU A 478 -4.26 -6.90 -17.95
C GLU A 478 -5.00 -6.00 -16.96
N ILE A 479 -4.57 -5.99 -15.69
CA ILE A 479 -5.13 -5.17 -14.61
C ILE A 479 -5.14 -3.67 -14.96
N TYR A 480 -4.06 -3.12 -15.53
CA TYR A 480 -4.02 -1.71 -15.92
C TYR A 480 -5.06 -1.41 -17.01
N ARG A 481 -5.10 -2.26 -18.06
CA ARG A 481 -6.00 -2.06 -19.20
C ARG A 481 -7.46 -2.21 -18.82
N GLY A 482 -7.78 -3.25 -18.04
CA GLY A 482 -9.14 -3.51 -17.55
C GLY A 482 -9.63 -2.39 -16.65
N MET A 483 -8.85 -2.00 -15.65
CA MET A 483 -9.23 -0.92 -14.74
C MET A 483 -9.38 0.40 -15.47
N LYS A 484 -8.46 0.74 -16.37
CA LYS A 484 -8.55 1.97 -17.16
C LYS A 484 -9.80 1.97 -18.05
N LEU A 485 -10.14 0.83 -18.66
CA LEU A 485 -11.35 0.71 -19.48
C LEU A 485 -12.62 0.89 -18.64
N VAL A 486 -12.71 0.22 -17.48
CA VAL A 486 -13.83 0.40 -16.54
C VAL A 486 -13.90 1.85 -16.07
N ASP A 487 -12.76 2.45 -15.74
CA ASP A 487 -12.70 3.83 -15.27
C ASP A 487 -13.22 4.78 -16.34
N GLU A 488 -12.69 4.74 -17.56
CA GLU A 488 -13.03 5.69 -18.62
C GLU A 488 -14.41 5.44 -19.27
N LYS A 489 -14.88 4.19 -19.35
CA LYS A 489 -16.10 3.82 -20.12
C LYS A 489 -17.29 3.42 -19.26
N LEU A 490 -17.08 3.02 -18.01
CA LEU A 490 -18.10 2.45 -17.12
C LEU A 490 -18.13 3.20 -15.77
N GLY A 491 -18.04 4.53 -15.86
CA GLY A 491 -18.42 5.42 -14.77
C GLY A 491 -17.43 5.49 -13.61
N GLY A 492 -16.17 5.10 -13.78
CA GLY A 492 -15.13 5.20 -12.76
C GLY A 492 -14.86 3.87 -12.03
N THR A 493 -13.76 3.80 -11.26
CA THR A 493 -13.37 2.59 -10.52
C THR A 493 -13.32 2.73 -9.01
N THR A 494 -13.16 3.95 -8.48
CA THR A 494 -12.96 4.15 -7.03
C THR A 494 -14.28 4.50 -6.36
N PRO A 495 -14.83 3.65 -5.48
CA PRO A 495 -16.11 3.91 -4.83
C PRO A 495 -15.99 4.95 -3.71
N MET A 496 -17.07 5.71 -3.54
CA MET A 496 -17.30 6.65 -2.44
C MET A 496 -18.80 6.69 -2.15
N ASP A 497 -19.17 6.89 -0.90
CA ASP A 497 -20.55 7.09 -0.48
C ASP A 497 -20.71 8.48 0.13
N VAL A 498 -21.84 9.11 -0.21
CA VAL A 498 -22.34 10.32 0.46
C VAL A 498 -23.63 9.90 1.18
N LEU A 499 -23.62 10.04 2.50
CA LEU A 499 -24.79 9.76 3.34
C LEU A 499 -25.41 11.07 3.78
N VAL A 500 -26.74 11.14 3.65
CA VAL A 500 -27.55 12.29 4.05
C VAL A 500 -28.51 11.82 5.12
N SER A 501 -28.24 12.18 6.37
CA SER A 501 -29.09 11.86 7.51
C SER A 501 -30.16 12.94 7.67
N PHE A 502 -31.37 12.54 8.04
CA PHE A 502 -32.48 13.45 8.28
C PHE A 502 -32.79 13.45 9.78
N GLU A 503 -32.94 14.65 10.36
CA GLU A 503 -33.45 14.76 11.72
C GLU A 503 -34.87 14.16 11.79
N PRO A 504 -35.25 13.50 12.89
CA PRO A 504 -36.64 13.15 13.12
C PRO A 504 -37.48 14.41 13.02
N ALA A 505 -38.61 14.36 12.31
CA ALA A 505 -39.54 15.48 12.33
C ALA A 505 -39.87 15.80 13.81
N PRO A 506 -39.84 17.08 14.23
CA PRO A 506 -40.32 17.43 15.56
C PRO A 506 -41.74 16.86 15.69
N GLU A 507 -42.04 16.18 16.80
CA GLU A 507 -43.40 15.74 17.11
C GLU A 507 -44.32 16.94 16.89
N ALA A 508 -45.20 16.84 15.90
CA ALA A 508 -46.18 17.88 15.66
C ALA A 508 -46.96 18.05 16.97
N GLU A 509 -46.80 19.20 17.63
CA GLU A 509 -47.68 19.53 18.74
C GLU A 509 -49.11 19.36 18.22
N PRO A 510 -49.99 18.64 18.95
CA PRO A 510 -51.33 18.39 18.48
C PRO A 510 -51.95 19.76 18.23
N ALA A 511 -52.21 20.06 16.95
CA ALA A 511 -52.79 21.32 16.54
C ALA A 511 -54.06 21.50 17.37
N GLY A 512 -54.03 22.50 18.25
CA GLY A 512 -55.18 22.89 19.03
C GLY A 512 -56.35 23.06 18.08
N THR A 513 -57.41 22.31 18.35
CA THR A 513 -58.73 22.49 17.76
C THR A 513 -59.13 23.95 17.90
N GLU A 514 -59.01 24.73 16.83
CA GLU A 514 -59.78 25.95 16.57
C GLU A 514 -59.36 26.56 15.22
N ALA A 515 -60.15 26.28 14.18
CA ALA A 515 -60.83 27.28 13.36
C ALA A 515 -61.06 26.81 11.91
N GLY A 516 -62.33 26.91 11.47
CA GLY A 516 -62.69 27.18 10.09
C GLY A 516 -63.29 26.02 9.31
N GLU A 517 -64.57 25.76 9.55
CA GLU A 517 -65.46 25.22 8.51
C GLU A 517 -65.42 26.17 7.31
N ASP A 518 -64.90 25.71 6.17
CA ASP A 518 -65.30 26.22 4.85
C ASP A 518 -65.20 25.06 3.85
N ASP A 519 -66.39 24.58 3.47
CA ASP A 519 -66.69 23.61 2.41
C ASP A 519 -65.98 23.95 1.09
N PHE A 520 -65.09 23.09 0.59
CA PHE A 520 -64.77 23.05 -0.85
C PHE A 520 -64.03 21.78 -1.32
N PHE A 521 -64.54 20.57 -1.06
CA PHE A 521 -64.15 19.38 -1.85
C PHE A 521 -65.37 18.49 -2.11
N ASP A 522 -65.61 18.20 -3.39
CA ASP A 522 -66.68 17.36 -3.93
C ASP A 522 -66.50 15.88 -3.51
N ASP A 523 -67.59 15.30 -3.01
CA ASP A 523 -67.75 13.92 -2.52
C ASP A 523 -67.78 12.84 -3.63
N GLU A 524 -66.76 12.72 -4.48
CA GLU A 524 -66.71 11.63 -5.49
C GLU A 524 -65.38 10.83 -5.53
N TYR A 525 -64.49 11.02 -4.56
CA TYR A 525 -63.21 10.27 -4.45
C TYR A 525 -62.95 9.63 -3.07
N GLU A 526 -63.93 9.58 -2.17
CA GLU A 526 -63.74 8.99 -0.83
C GLU A 526 -64.12 7.51 -0.72
N GLU A 527 -64.94 6.94 -1.62
CA GLU A 527 -65.43 5.56 -1.45
C GLU A 527 -64.41 4.44 -1.75
N ASP A 528 -63.24 4.74 -2.34
CA ASP A 528 -62.21 3.73 -2.67
C ASP A 528 -60.99 3.72 -1.71
N LEU A 529 -60.96 4.61 -0.70
CA LEU A 529 -59.86 4.71 0.26
C LEU A 529 -60.17 4.08 1.63
N ASP A 530 -61.43 3.78 1.93
CA ASP A 530 -61.87 3.24 3.23
C ASP A 530 -61.57 1.74 3.44
N ASP A 531 -61.17 1.00 2.39
CA ASP A 531 -60.80 -0.43 2.50
C ASP A 531 -59.30 -0.65 2.73
N TRP A 532 -58.54 0.44 2.94
CA TRP A 532 -57.10 0.42 3.15
C TRP A 532 -56.84 0.74 4.62
N ASP A 533 -56.76 -0.30 5.45
CA ASP A 533 -56.14 -0.23 6.78
C ASP A 533 -54.69 0.27 6.62
N LEU A 534 -54.53 1.59 6.52
CA LEU A 534 -53.33 2.32 6.91
C LEU A 534 -53.35 2.44 8.43
N ASP A 535 -53.43 1.30 9.09
CA ASP A 535 -53.17 1.22 10.52
C ASP A 535 -51.77 1.80 10.75
N ALA A 536 -51.70 2.73 11.70
CA ALA A 536 -50.56 3.56 12.02
C ALA A 536 -49.42 2.78 12.71
N GLU A 537 -48.92 1.72 12.08
CA GLU A 537 -47.60 1.18 12.40
C GLU A 537 -46.55 1.91 11.57
N ALA A 538 -45.54 2.45 12.25
CA ALA A 538 -44.44 3.16 11.62
C ALA A 538 -43.59 2.17 10.78
N GLY A 539 -43.93 2.04 9.49
CA GLY A 539 -43.23 1.19 8.52
C GLY A 539 -42.23 1.95 7.63
N PRO A 540 -41.31 1.25 6.94
CA PRO A 540 -40.33 1.84 6.02
C PRO A 540 -40.94 2.71 4.91
N GLU A 541 -42.17 2.41 4.50
CA GLU A 541 -42.95 3.19 3.53
C GLU A 541 -43.15 4.65 3.94
N ASN A 542 -43.15 4.96 5.25
CA ASN A 542 -43.31 6.33 5.75
C ASN A 542 -42.03 7.17 5.61
N TRP A 543 -40.93 6.56 5.16
CA TRP A 543 -39.69 7.28 4.92
C TRP A 543 -39.77 8.19 3.68
N PHE A 544 -40.59 7.84 2.69
CA PHE A 544 -40.68 8.51 1.40
C PHE A 544 -41.49 9.82 1.49
N THR A 545 -40.86 10.93 1.87
CA THR A 545 -41.49 12.26 1.87
C THR A 545 -40.95 13.12 0.73
N ALA A 546 -41.76 14.06 0.21
CA ALA A 546 -41.33 14.98 -0.83
C ALA A 546 -40.03 15.72 -0.46
N TYR A 547 -39.95 16.21 0.79
CA TYR A 547 -38.75 16.87 1.32
C TYR A 547 -37.48 16.00 1.21
N LYS A 548 -37.56 14.73 1.62
CA LYS A 548 -36.41 13.82 1.59
C LYS A 548 -36.00 13.47 0.16
N ILE A 549 -36.98 13.17 -0.69
CA ILE A 549 -36.72 12.79 -2.09
C ILE A 549 -36.14 13.97 -2.87
N ASP A 550 -36.70 15.17 -2.71
CA ASP A 550 -36.17 16.38 -3.34
C ASP A 550 -34.75 16.68 -2.86
N ARG A 551 -34.48 16.48 -1.56
CA ARG A 551 -33.13 16.62 -1.02
C ARG A 551 -32.17 15.63 -1.67
N VAL A 552 -32.55 14.36 -1.78
CA VAL A 552 -31.72 13.33 -2.44
C VAL A 552 -31.49 13.67 -3.91
N LYS A 553 -32.50 14.15 -4.64
CA LYS A 553 -32.37 14.62 -6.04
C LYS A 553 -31.37 15.77 -6.16
N GLN A 554 -31.46 16.78 -5.29
CA GLN A 554 -30.54 17.93 -5.28
C GLN A 554 -29.09 17.51 -5.04
N VAL A 555 -28.85 16.64 -4.05
CA VAL A 555 -27.51 16.12 -3.76
C VAL A 555 -27.00 15.27 -4.93
N HIS A 556 -27.84 14.40 -5.48
CA HIS A 556 -27.52 13.58 -6.65
C HIS A 556 -27.07 14.44 -7.84
N ASP A 557 -27.83 15.50 -8.17
CA ASP A 557 -27.54 16.36 -9.32
C ASP A 557 -26.32 17.25 -9.13
N TYR A 558 -26.01 17.63 -7.89
CA TYR A 558 -24.75 18.29 -7.59
C TYR A 558 -23.56 17.36 -7.84
N LEU A 559 -23.65 16.10 -7.38
CA LEU A 559 -22.59 15.11 -7.49
C LEU A 559 -22.38 14.67 -8.96
N ASP A 560 -23.44 14.41 -9.71
CA ASP A 560 -23.38 13.96 -11.12
C ASP A 560 -22.80 15.03 -12.06
N ARG A 561 -22.85 16.31 -11.66
CA ARG A 561 -22.24 17.42 -12.40
C ARG A 561 -20.74 17.57 -12.20
N GLN A 562 -20.13 16.91 -11.20
CA GLN A 562 -18.71 17.06 -10.92
C GLN A 562 -17.88 16.33 -11.98
N PRO A 563 -16.86 16.97 -12.59
CA PRO A 563 -16.09 16.35 -13.66
C PRO A 563 -15.23 15.17 -13.19
N GLU A 564 -14.89 15.06 -11.91
CA GLU A 564 -14.13 13.95 -11.35
C GLU A 564 -15.02 12.73 -11.03
N ILE A 565 -16.33 12.94 -10.91
CA ILE A 565 -17.31 11.90 -10.58
C ILE A 565 -17.83 11.28 -11.89
N GLY A 566 -17.85 9.95 -11.93
CA GLY A 566 -18.40 9.18 -13.03
C GLY A 566 -19.85 8.83 -12.78
N LYS A 567 -20.10 7.63 -12.24
CA LYS A 567 -21.46 7.16 -11.98
C LYS A 567 -21.93 7.59 -10.59
N VAL A 568 -23.12 8.17 -10.54
CA VAL A 568 -23.88 8.38 -9.29
C VAL A 568 -25.11 7.48 -9.31
N LEU A 569 -25.30 6.72 -8.24
CA LEU A 569 -26.49 5.90 -8.00
C LEU A 569 -27.09 6.28 -6.65
N SER A 570 -28.38 6.60 -6.64
CA SER A 570 -29.12 6.85 -5.41
C SER A 570 -30.59 6.55 -5.62
N LEU A 571 -31.39 6.76 -4.57
CA LEU A 571 -32.84 6.68 -4.69
C LEU A 571 -33.39 7.61 -5.79
N ALA A 572 -32.74 8.75 -6.06
CA ALA A 572 -33.12 9.63 -7.16
C ALA A 572 -33.01 8.96 -8.53
N SER A 573 -32.03 8.07 -8.75
CA SER A 573 -31.90 7.31 -10.00
C SER A 573 -33.12 6.43 -10.24
N VAL A 574 -33.62 5.80 -9.17
CA VAL A 574 -34.76 4.85 -9.22
C VAL A 574 -36.07 5.61 -9.36
N VAL A 575 -36.24 6.69 -8.60
CA VAL A 575 -37.40 7.58 -8.70
C VAL A 575 -37.52 8.14 -10.11
N ARG A 576 -36.43 8.59 -10.74
CA ARG A 576 -36.45 9.09 -12.13
C ARG A 576 -36.89 8.05 -13.15
N VAL A 577 -36.54 6.78 -12.92
CA VAL A 577 -37.03 5.69 -13.77
C VAL A 577 -38.54 5.53 -13.59
N ALA A 578 -39.04 5.57 -12.37
CA ALA A 578 -40.47 5.50 -12.08
C ALA A 578 -41.26 6.71 -12.65
N GLU A 579 -40.72 7.92 -12.52
CA GLU A 579 -41.29 9.16 -13.09
C GLU A 579 -41.34 9.10 -14.62
N ALA A 580 -40.29 8.58 -15.26
CA ALA A 580 -40.26 8.39 -16.72
C ALA A 580 -41.31 7.38 -17.20
N LEU A 581 -41.68 6.40 -16.37
CA LEU A 581 -42.77 5.46 -16.64
C LEU A 581 -44.16 6.05 -16.37
N ASN A 582 -44.22 7.18 -15.66
CA ASN A 582 -45.42 7.93 -15.33
C ASN A 582 -45.51 9.21 -16.19
N ASP A 583 -45.22 9.08 -17.49
CA ASP A 583 -45.23 10.19 -18.48
C ASP A 583 -44.35 11.40 -18.10
N GLY A 584 -43.32 11.18 -17.29
CA GLY A 584 -42.43 12.23 -16.79
C GLY A 584 -43.02 13.08 -15.67
N ARG A 585 -44.18 12.69 -15.11
CA ARG A 585 -44.76 13.36 -13.93
C ARG A 585 -43.98 12.98 -12.68
N GLU A 586 -43.60 14.00 -11.91
CA GLU A 586 -42.98 13.81 -10.60
C GLU A 586 -43.92 13.05 -9.66
N LEU A 587 -43.36 12.06 -8.96
CA LEU A 587 -44.08 11.24 -8.01
C LEU A 587 -44.02 11.88 -6.63
N ASP A 588 -45.17 11.99 -5.96
CA ASP A 588 -45.21 12.48 -4.59
C ASP A 588 -44.79 11.40 -3.58
N GLY A 589 -44.67 11.78 -2.30
CA GLY A 589 -44.24 10.86 -1.24
C GLY A 589 -45.18 9.67 -1.03
N VAL A 590 -46.50 9.90 -1.17
CA VAL A 590 -47.52 8.86 -0.99
C VAL A 590 -47.44 7.85 -2.14
N GLU A 591 -47.32 8.34 -3.37
CA GLU A 591 -47.15 7.51 -4.56
C GLU A 591 -45.89 6.65 -4.47
N LEU A 592 -44.76 7.23 -4.01
CA LEU A 592 -43.51 6.50 -3.79
C LEU A 592 -43.62 5.45 -2.68
N ALA A 593 -44.33 5.76 -1.58
CA ALA A 593 -44.59 4.82 -0.50
C ALA A 593 -45.42 3.62 -0.98
N VAL A 594 -46.46 3.86 -1.78
CA VAL A 594 -47.28 2.81 -2.39
C VAL A 594 -46.46 1.96 -3.35
N LEU A 595 -45.64 2.58 -4.20
CA LEU A 595 -44.74 1.86 -5.10
C LEU A 595 -43.77 0.96 -4.33
N TYR A 596 -43.14 1.49 -3.27
CA TYR A 596 -42.26 0.72 -2.41
C TYR A 596 -42.95 -0.51 -1.78
N LYS A 597 -44.20 -0.37 -1.33
CA LYS A 597 -44.99 -1.45 -0.73
C LYS A 597 -45.42 -2.51 -1.76
N ARG A 598 -45.68 -2.11 -3.00
CA ARG A 598 -46.10 -3.01 -4.10
C ARG A 598 -44.94 -3.64 -4.86
N LEU A 599 -43.72 -3.12 -4.73
CA LEU A 599 -42.55 -3.71 -5.37
C LEU A 599 -42.30 -5.14 -4.85
N PRO A 600 -42.06 -6.12 -5.74
CA PRO A 600 -41.64 -7.46 -5.34
C PRO A 600 -40.39 -7.39 -4.46
N GLY A 601 -40.31 -8.26 -3.45
CA GLY A 601 -39.21 -8.24 -2.48
C GLY A 601 -37.82 -8.28 -3.12
N GLU A 602 -37.63 -9.09 -4.16
CA GLU A 602 -36.35 -9.19 -4.89
C GLU A 602 -35.99 -7.88 -5.61
N LEU A 603 -36.96 -7.25 -6.28
CA LEU A 603 -36.74 -6.00 -7.00
C LEU A 603 -36.49 -4.84 -6.02
N ARG A 604 -37.22 -4.83 -4.90
CA ARG A 604 -37.03 -3.87 -3.81
C ARG A 604 -35.64 -3.97 -3.21
N SER A 605 -35.17 -5.17 -2.88
CA SER A 605 -33.84 -5.38 -2.31
C SER A 605 -32.70 -5.13 -3.28
N ALA A 606 -32.94 -5.22 -4.60
CA ALA A 606 -31.94 -4.89 -5.61
C ALA A 606 -31.93 -3.39 -5.99
N MET A 607 -33.08 -2.72 -6.01
CA MET A 607 -33.22 -1.37 -6.58
C MET A 607 -33.50 -0.27 -5.57
N VAL A 608 -34.03 -0.56 -4.37
CA VAL A 608 -34.47 0.49 -3.43
C VAL A 608 -33.72 0.39 -2.10
N ASP A 609 -33.73 -0.77 -1.46
CA ASP A 609 -33.10 -0.99 -0.14
C ASP A 609 -31.61 -0.58 -0.06
N PRO A 610 -30.77 -0.69 -1.13
CA PRO A 610 -29.38 -0.25 -1.07
C PRO A 610 -29.16 1.26 -0.90
N TYR A 611 -30.20 2.08 -1.06
CA TYR A 611 -30.10 3.55 -1.16
C TYR A 611 -30.70 4.32 0.01
N PHE A 612 -31.33 3.66 0.97
CA PHE A 612 -31.86 4.34 2.17
C PHE A 612 -31.85 3.41 3.39
N SER A 613 -31.83 4.00 4.58
CA SER A 613 -31.98 3.30 5.85
C SER A 613 -33.13 3.93 6.62
N TYR A 614 -34.18 3.14 6.85
CA TYR A 614 -35.31 3.55 7.67
C TYR A 614 -34.89 3.79 9.13
N GLU A 615 -34.15 2.85 9.72
CA GLU A 615 -33.72 2.89 11.13
C GLU A 615 -32.85 4.10 11.45
N GLN A 616 -31.96 4.48 10.53
CA GLN A 616 -31.07 5.63 10.70
C GLN A 616 -31.63 6.92 10.11
N ASN A 617 -32.85 6.87 9.54
CA ASN A 617 -33.47 7.96 8.82
C ASN A 617 -32.51 8.63 7.82
N GLU A 618 -31.88 7.85 6.94
CA GLU A 618 -30.74 8.28 6.13
C GLU A 618 -30.87 7.83 4.66
N ALA A 619 -30.38 8.64 3.73
CA ALA A 619 -30.22 8.29 2.32
C ALA A 619 -28.74 8.05 1.96
N ARG A 620 -28.47 7.03 1.14
CA ARG A 620 -27.15 6.72 0.59
C ARG A 620 -27.10 7.07 -0.89
N LEU A 621 -26.07 7.82 -1.25
CA LEU A 621 -25.68 8.06 -2.63
C LEU A 621 -24.34 7.39 -2.88
N MET A 622 -24.34 6.38 -3.76
CA MET A 622 -23.15 5.65 -4.18
C MET A 622 -22.51 6.34 -5.38
N LEU A 623 -21.22 6.59 -5.30
CA LEU A 623 -20.44 7.26 -6.34
C LEU A 623 -19.28 6.39 -6.80
N ARG A 624 -18.91 6.57 -8.07
CA ARG A 624 -17.68 6.03 -8.65
C ARG A 624 -16.87 7.18 -9.23
N ILE A 625 -15.62 7.32 -8.78
CA ILE A 625 -14.71 8.40 -9.18
C ILE A 625 -13.82 7.90 -10.31
N PHE A 626 -13.56 8.78 -11.27
CA PHE A 626 -12.58 8.57 -12.33
C PHE A 626 -11.16 8.66 -11.77
N ASP A 627 -10.54 7.53 -11.45
CA ASP A 627 -9.24 7.48 -10.78
C ASP A 627 -8.07 7.69 -11.74
N SER A 628 -8.22 7.31 -13.01
CA SER A 628 -7.18 7.40 -14.04
C SER A 628 -7.05 8.79 -14.68
N ARG A 629 -7.95 9.72 -14.37
CA ARG A 629 -7.93 11.07 -14.94
C ARG A 629 -6.75 11.88 -14.38
N PRO A 630 -5.94 12.51 -15.24
CA PRO A 630 -4.83 13.34 -14.78
C PRO A 630 -5.35 14.57 -14.03
N GLY A 631 -4.72 14.89 -12.89
CA GLY A 631 -5.01 16.11 -12.12
C GLY A 631 -6.15 16.00 -11.12
N VAL A 632 -6.74 14.82 -10.91
CA VAL A 632 -7.70 14.60 -9.82
C VAL A 632 -6.99 14.78 -8.49
N ARG A 633 -7.43 15.77 -7.71
CA ARG A 633 -6.93 16.04 -6.35
C ARG A 633 -7.99 15.65 -5.33
N ARG A 634 -7.83 14.46 -4.74
CA ARG A 634 -8.89 13.80 -3.94
C ARG A 634 -9.28 14.64 -2.74
N LYS A 635 -8.29 15.20 -2.05
CA LYS A 635 -8.55 16.10 -0.92
C LYS A 635 -9.41 17.29 -1.32
N GLN A 636 -9.09 17.92 -2.45
CA GLN A 636 -9.84 19.10 -2.91
C GLN A 636 -11.24 18.74 -3.38
N LEU A 637 -11.40 17.56 -3.99
CA LEU A 637 -12.71 17.05 -4.36
C LEU A 637 -13.59 16.85 -3.12
N LEU A 638 -13.06 16.18 -2.08
CA LEU A 638 -13.78 15.95 -0.82
C LEU A 638 -14.13 17.26 -0.12
N GLU A 639 -13.15 18.15 0.08
CA GLU A 639 -13.37 19.47 0.72
C GLU A 639 -14.38 20.32 -0.08
N ARG A 640 -14.37 20.24 -1.41
CA ARG A 640 -15.32 20.96 -2.27
C ARG A 640 -16.73 20.39 -2.14
N ILE A 641 -16.88 19.07 -2.13
CA ILE A 641 -18.19 18.41 -1.93
C ILE A 641 -18.78 18.81 -0.58
N GLU A 642 -18.00 18.71 0.51
CA GLU A 642 -18.47 19.11 1.85
C GLU A 642 -18.88 20.59 1.88
N ALA A 643 -18.01 21.49 1.39
CA ALA A 643 -18.26 22.92 1.43
C ALA A 643 -19.45 23.35 0.55
N ASP A 644 -19.62 22.75 -0.62
CA ASP A 644 -20.73 23.09 -1.52
C ASP A 644 -22.06 22.52 -1.03
N LEU A 645 -22.09 21.29 -0.50
CA LEU A 645 -23.31 20.73 0.10
C LEU A 645 -23.74 21.51 1.35
N GLU A 646 -22.80 21.99 2.15
CA GLU A 646 -23.09 22.89 3.26
C GLU A 646 -23.62 24.23 2.77
N ARG A 647 -22.96 24.86 1.80
CA ARG A 647 -23.29 26.22 1.31
C ARG A 647 -24.57 26.28 0.48
N GLU A 648 -24.80 25.29 -0.39
CA GLU A 648 -25.91 25.29 -1.35
C GLU A 648 -27.15 24.61 -0.78
N LEU A 649 -26.97 23.60 0.09
CA LEU A 649 -28.07 22.77 0.59
C LEU A 649 -28.23 22.84 2.12
N GLY A 650 -27.34 23.50 2.85
CA GLY A 650 -27.41 23.57 4.31
C GLY A 650 -27.10 22.23 5.00
N LEU A 651 -26.42 21.32 4.31
CA LEU A 651 -26.04 20.01 4.83
C LEU A 651 -24.64 20.10 5.45
N SER A 652 -24.56 20.26 6.77
CA SER A 652 -23.31 20.21 7.53
C SER A 652 -23.26 18.95 8.42
N ALA A 653 -22.10 18.67 9.00
CA ALA A 653 -22.00 17.67 10.06
C ALA A 653 -22.93 18.06 11.23
N PRO A 654 -23.81 17.17 11.73
CA PRO A 654 -23.78 15.70 11.63
C PRO A 654 -24.60 15.05 10.50
N ASN A 655 -25.33 15.83 9.69
CA ASN A 655 -26.31 15.31 8.72
C ASN A 655 -25.69 14.92 7.36
N LEU A 656 -24.38 15.06 7.21
CA LEU A 656 -23.61 14.72 6.01
C LEU A 656 -22.40 13.88 6.41
N THR A 657 -22.29 12.69 5.85
CA THR A 657 -21.12 11.81 6.05
C THR A 657 -20.55 11.38 4.71
N LEU A 658 -19.25 11.59 4.51
CA LEU A 658 -18.49 11.08 3.38
C LEU A 658 -17.72 9.83 3.80
N THR A 659 -17.90 8.73 3.08
CA THR A 659 -17.19 7.47 3.36
C THR A 659 -16.84 6.71 2.08
N GLY A 660 -16.26 5.53 2.21
CA GLY A 660 -15.83 4.68 1.11
C GLY A 660 -14.33 4.71 0.86
N THR A 661 -13.90 3.88 -0.09
CA THR A 661 -12.47 3.63 -0.36
C THR A 661 -11.72 4.91 -0.75
N LEU A 662 -12.36 5.84 -1.47
CA LEU A 662 -11.73 7.13 -1.81
C LEU A 662 -11.32 7.93 -0.56
N VAL A 663 -12.20 8.00 0.45
CA VAL A 663 -11.97 8.76 1.68
C VAL A 663 -10.85 8.12 2.49
N LEU A 664 -10.91 6.80 2.68
CA LEU A 664 -9.86 6.04 3.38
C LEU A 664 -8.49 6.23 2.72
N TYR A 665 -8.44 6.08 1.39
CA TYR A 665 -7.20 6.22 0.64
C TYR A 665 -6.65 7.66 0.67
N ASN A 666 -7.52 8.66 0.54
CA ASN A 666 -7.13 10.07 0.68
C ASN A 666 -6.58 10.35 2.09
N ASN A 667 -7.28 9.93 3.15
CA ASN A 667 -6.87 10.17 4.52
C ASN A 667 -5.52 9.51 4.82
N MET A 668 -5.32 8.29 4.32
CA MET A 668 -4.03 7.60 4.36
C MET A 668 -2.92 8.41 3.68
N LEU A 669 -3.14 8.87 2.44
CA LEU A 669 -2.17 9.71 1.70
C LEU A 669 -1.87 11.04 2.40
N GLN A 670 -2.85 11.70 3.00
CA GLN A 670 -2.64 12.96 3.72
C GLN A 670 -1.90 12.74 5.05
N SER A 671 -2.23 11.67 5.76
CA SER A 671 -1.55 11.26 6.99
C SER A 671 -0.08 10.88 6.72
N LEU A 672 0.19 10.18 5.61
CA LEU A 672 1.54 9.90 5.14
C LEU A 672 2.39 11.17 5.05
N TYR A 673 1.87 12.19 4.36
CA TYR A 673 2.64 13.38 4.05
C TYR A 673 3.03 14.16 5.31
N SER A 674 2.07 14.38 6.21
CA SER A 674 2.31 15.10 7.46
C SER A 674 3.25 14.31 8.39
N SER A 675 3.01 13.01 8.53
CA SER A 675 3.81 12.12 9.36
C SER A 675 5.24 11.96 8.83
N GLN A 676 5.45 12.06 7.53
CA GLN A 676 6.79 11.95 6.95
C GLN A 676 7.69 13.14 7.28
N ILE A 677 7.15 14.35 7.31
CA ILE A 677 7.93 15.53 7.69
C ILE A 677 8.42 15.34 9.14
N ALA A 678 7.55 14.83 10.01
CA ALA A 678 7.91 14.49 11.38
C ALA A 678 8.93 13.35 11.47
N SER A 679 8.75 12.27 10.70
CA SER A 679 9.65 11.10 10.69
C SER A 679 11.06 11.48 10.23
N LEU A 680 11.20 12.30 9.18
CA LEU A 680 12.51 12.78 8.69
C LEU A 680 13.23 13.64 9.73
N GLY A 681 12.49 14.49 10.44
CA GLY A 681 12.99 15.24 11.58
C GLY A 681 13.50 14.32 12.69
N ALA A 682 12.71 13.32 13.06
CA ALA A 682 13.03 12.33 14.07
C ALA A 682 14.27 11.48 13.70
N VAL A 683 14.38 10.99 12.45
CA VAL A 683 15.58 10.28 11.95
C VAL A 683 16.81 11.15 12.06
N THR A 684 16.73 12.38 11.57
CA THR A 684 17.87 13.30 11.55
C THR A 684 18.33 13.61 12.97
N ALA A 685 17.38 13.84 13.90
CA ALA A 685 17.68 14.06 15.32
C ALA A 685 18.26 12.81 16.00
N GLY A 686 17.67 11.63 15.77
CA GLY A 686 18.16 10.37 16.32
C GLY A 686 19.56 10.02 15.84
N ILE A 687 19.85 10.24 14.56
CA ILE A 687 21.19 10.06 13.98
C ILE A 687 22.15 11.11 14.55
N ALA A 688 21.75 12.38 14.68
CA ALA A 688 22.56 13.41 15.31
C ALA A 688 22.94 13.04 16.75
N LEU A 689 22.00 12.53 17.52
CA LEU A 689 22.24 12.01 18.86
C LEU A 689 23.24 10.85 18.84
N MET A 690 23.11 9.90 17.91
CA MET A 690 24.04 8.77 17.80
C MET A 690 25.45 9.21 17.40
N PHE A 691 25.60 10.14 16.44
CA PHE A 691 26.90 10.72 16.11
C PHE A 691 27.50 11.45 17.31
N LEU A 692 26.67 12.17 18.10
CA LEU A 692 27.12 12.88 19.29
C LEU A 692 27.61 11.89 20.35
N VAL A 693 26.89 10.79 20.57
CA VAL A 693 27.31 9.73 21.50
C VAL A 693 28.61 9.05 21.03
N LEU A 694 28.71 8.74 19.74
CA LEU A 694 29.85 8.04 19.15
C LEU A 694 31.12 8.89 19.14
N PHE A 695 31.03 10.11 18.61
CA PHE A 695 32.18 10.96 18.38
C PHE A 695 32.43 11.99 19.48
N ARG A 696 31.44 12.28 20.34
CA ARG A 696 31.50 13.28 21.41
C ARG A 696 31.91 14.67 20.91
N SER A 697 31.52 15.01 19.68
CA SER A 697 31.86 16.29 19.05
C SER A 697 30.70 16.77 18.18
N PRO A 698 30.08 17.92 18.49
CA PRO A 698 28.99 18.47 17.68
C PRO A 698 29.46 18.83 16.25
N LEU A 699 30.74 19.17 16.08
CA LEU A 699 31.32 19.42 14.77
C LEU A 699 31.36 18.16 13.91
N LEU A 700 31.73 17.01 14.49
CA LEU A 700 31.71 15.71 13.80
C LEU A 700 30.29 15.23 13.48
N VAL A 701 29.29 15.62 14.27
CA VAL A 701 27.86 15.39 13.96
C VAL A 701 27.50 16.10 12.66
N VAL A 702 27.77 17.40 12.54
CA VAL A 702 27.46 18.17 11.33
C VAL A 702 28.22 17.63 10.12
N ILE A 703 29.53 17.36 10.25
CA ILE A 703 30.34 16.78 9.17
C ILE A 703 29.77 15.45 8.69
N GLY A 704 29.32 14.61 9.61
CA GLY A 704 28.77 13.28 9.31
C GLY A 704 27.40 13.31 8.65
N ILE A 705 26.52 14.24 9.04
CA ILE A 705 25.12 14.28 8.59
C ILE A 705 24.95 14.99 7.25
N VAL A 706 25.65 16.10 7.02
CA VAL A 706 25.47 16.95 5.83
C VAL A 706 25.53 16.17 4.49
N PRO A 707 26.51 15.28 4.25
CA PRO A 707 26.56 14.48 3.01
C PRO A 707 25.32 13.59 2.81
N ASN A 708 24.76 13.06 3.89
CA ASN A 708 23.61 12.15 3.85
C ASN A 708 22.30 12.91 3.63
N LEU A 709 22.12 14.06 4.30
CA LEU A 709 20.99 14.95 4.03
C LEU A 709 21.00 15.49 2.61
N LEU A 710 22.19 15.81 2.07
CA LEU A 710 22.32 16.23 0.68
C LEU A 710 21.87 15.11 -0.28
N ALA A 711 22.25 13.86 -0.03
CA ALA A 711 21.85 12.73 -0.84
C ALA A 711 20.34 12.49 -0.83
N ALA A 712 19.74 12.44 0.37
CA ALA A 712 18.29 12.28 0.53
C ALA A 712 17.51 13.46 -0.07
N GLY A 713 17.97 14.69 0.19
CA GLY A 713 17.38 15.91 -0.37
C GLY A 713 17.45 15.95 -1.89
N THR A 714 18.54 15.47 -2.50
CA THR A 714 18.66 15.41 -3.97
C THR A 714 17.61 14.50 -4.59
N VAL A 715 17.31 13.36 -3.96
CA VAL A 715 16.29 12.43 -4.47
C VAL A 715 14.89 13.00 -4.29
N LEU A 716 14.55 13.51 -3.11
CA LEU A 716 13.26 14.16 -2.87
C LEU A 716 13.06 15.39 -3.79
N GLY A 717 14.12 16.17 -3.99
CA GLY A 717 14.12 17.29 -4.91
C GLY A 717 13.89 16.85 -6.35
N LEU A 718 14.58 15.80 -6.80
CA LEU A 718 14.39 15.25 -8.13
C LEU A 718 12.95 14.75 -8.34
N MET A 719 12.36 14.09 -7.34
CA MET A 719 10.96 13.63 -7.41
C MET A 719 10.02 14.81 -7.66
N GLY A 720 10.11 15.89 -6.88
CA GLY A 720 9.25 17.06 -7.07
C GLY A 720 9.52 17.82 -8.38
N LEU A 721 10.75 17.79 -8.91
CA LEU A 721 11.06 18.37 -10.23
C LEU A 721 10.57 17.51 -11.39
N ALA A 722 10.55 16.18 -11.20
CA ALA A 722 10.08 15.22 -12.20
C ALA A 722 8.56 14.98 -12.13
N GLY A 723 7.87 15.53 -11.12
CA GLY A 723 6.45 15.29 -10.88
C GLY A 723 6.15 13.85 -10.45
N ILE A 724 7.11 13.19 -9.79
CA ILE A 724 6.90 11.86 -9.20
C ILE A 724 6.19 12.06 -7.86
N PRO A 725 4.93 11.61 -7.71
CA PRO A 725 4.18 11.84 -6.49
C PRO A 725 4.77 11.04 -5.31
N LEU A 726 4.53 11.56 -4.10
CA LEU A 726 4.74 10.82 -2.87
C LEU A 726 3.63 9.78 -2.71
N ASP A 727 4.03 8.52 -2.60
CA ASP A 727 3.18 7.37 -2.32
C ASP A 727 3.70 6.58 -1.11
N MET A 728 3.01 5.48 -0.78
CA MET A 728 3.34 4.61 0.33
C MET A 728 4.79 4.06 0.34
N MET A 729 5.40 3.83 -0.82
CA MET A 729 6.77 3.29 -0.89
C MET A 729 7.82 4.39 -1.00
N THR A 730 7.61 5.34 -1.91
CA THR A 730 8.56 6.41 -2.22
C THR A 730 8.82 7.30 -1.02
N ILE A 731 7.84 7.44 -0.13
CA ILE A 731 7.98 8.16 1.13
C ILE A 731 9.06 7.56 2.05
N THR A 732 9.24 6.23 2.03
CA THR A 732 10.23 5.55 2.88
C THR A 732 11.66 5.76 2.40
N ILE A 733 11.87 6.13 1.12
CA ILE A 733 13.20 6.25 0.50
C ILE A 733 14.10 7.21 1.27
N ALA A 734 13.58 8.36 1.71
CA ALA A 734 14.40 9.37 2.36
C ALA A 734 14.89 8.90 3.74
N ALA A 735 14.03 8.33 4.58
CA ALA A 735 14.40 7.80 5.89
C ALA A 735 15.40 6.63 5.76
N ILE A 736 15.15 5.71 4.83
CA ILE A 736 16.03 4.56 4.54
C ILE A 736 17.38 5.02 4.02
N THR A 737 17.37 5.96 3.07
CA THR A 737 18.59 6.55 2.51
C THR A 737 19.44 7.15 3.61
N ILE A 738 18.88 7.98 4.49
CA ILE A 738 19.65 8.58 5.59
C ILE A 738 20.18 7.48 6.52
N GLY A 739 19.33 6.52 6.90
CA GLY A 739 19.70 5.42 7.79
C GLY A 739 20.82 4.51 7.27
N ILE A 740 20.82 4.19 5.97
CA ILE A 740 21.84 3.34 5.33
C ILE A 740 23.08 4.16 4.94
N ALA A 741 22.92 5.35 4.38
CA ALA A 741 24.03 6.19 3.89
C ALA A 741 24.98 6.63 5.00
N VAL A 742 24.45 6.84 6.21
CA VAL A 742 25.21 7.22 7.41
C VAL A 742 26.33 6.23 7.74
N ASP A 743 26.18 4.96 7.35
CA ASP A 743 27.21 3.92 7.46
C ASP A 743 28.56 4.38 6.89
N ASN A 744 28.52 4.99 5.70
CA ASN A 744 29.71 5.49 5.01
C ASN A 744 30.43 6.56 5.84
N ALA A 745 29.67 7.49 6.42
CA ALA A 745 30.22 8.57 7.24
C ALA A 745 30.83 8.04 8.55
N ILE A 746 30.15 7.12 9.23
CA ILE A 746 30.63 6.50 10.48
C ILE A 746 31.96 5.79 10.24
N HIS A 747 32.01 4.88 9.26
CA HIS A 747 33.23 4.13 8.96
C HIS A 747 34.38 5.05 8.53
N TYR A 748 34.10 6.06 7.72
CA TYR A 748 35.12 6.99 7.24
C TYR A 748 35.68 7.87 8.37
N ILE A 749 34.82 8.53 9.17
CA ILE A 749 35.24 9.40 10.28
C ILE A 749 35.96 8.58 11.37
N TYR A 750 35.46 7.39 11.70
CA TYR A 750 36.10 6.53 12.70
C TYR A 750 37.51 6.13 12.26
N ARG A 751 37.70 5.77 10.98
CA ARG A 751 39.03 5.45 10.46
C ARG A 751 39.93 6.68 10.38
N PHE A 752 39.39 7.83 10.00
CA PHE A 752 40.14 9.09 9.97
C PHE A 752 40.71 9.42 11.34
N ARG A 753 39.93 9.27 12.41
CA ARG A 753 40.39 9.44 13.79
C ARG A 753 41.52 8.45 14.16
N GLU A 754 41.40 7.18 13.78
CA GLU A 754 42.42 6.16 14.06
C GLU A 754 43.74 6.44 13.32
N GLU A 755 43.68 6.84 12.05
CA GLU A 755 44.86 7.14 11.23
C GLU A 755 45.50 8.48 11.61
N TYR A 756 44.70 9.50 11.93
CA TYR A 756 45.22 10.80 12.36
C TYR A 756 46.03 10.67 13.65
N ALA A 757 45.57 9.86 14.61
CA ALA A 757 46.30 9.58 15.84
C ALA A 757 47.70 8.95 15.61
N ARG A 758 47.96 8.39 14.42
CA ARG A 758 49.28 7.84 14.05
C ARG A 758 50.12 8.81 13.22
N ARG A 759 49.49 9.64 12.39
CA ARG A 759 50.17 10.46 11.36
C ARG A 759 50.30 11.93 11.72
N GLY A 760 49.33 12.51 12.42
CA GLY A 760 49.32 13.94 12.79
C GLY A 760 49.08 14.92 11.64
N ASP A 761 49.03 14.47 10.37
CA ASP A 761 48.75 15.32 9.20
C ASP A 761 47.40 14.96 8.55
N TYR A 762 46.56 15.97 8.33
CA TYR A 762 45.21 15.80 7.77
C TYR A 762 45.21 15.32 6.32
N VAL A 763 46.14 15.78 5.49
CA VAL A 763 46.19 15.45 4.06
C VAL A 763 46.77 14.04 3.87
N GLU A 764 47.78 13.68 4.65
CA GLU A 764 48.33 12.33 4.67
C GLU A 764 47.29 11.33 5.19
N THR A 765 46.57 11.69 6.26
CA THR A 765 45.46 10.90 6.81
C THR A 765 44.35 10.71 5.79
N LEU A 766 43.96 11.75 5.05
CA LEU A 766 42.99 11.68 3.96
C LEU A 766 43.38 10.64 2.92
N ARG A 767 44.64 10.68 2.45
CA ARG A 767 45.16 9.77 1.42
C ARG A 767 45.20 8.33 1.94
N ALA A 768 45.59 8.13 3.20
CA ALA A 768 45.55 6.82 3.85
C ALA A 768 44.13 6.26 3.96
N CYS A 769 43.16 7.09 4.37
CA CYS A 769 41.75 6.69 4.48
C CYS A 769 41.16 6.29 3.11
N HIS A 770 41.42 7.07 2.05
CA HIS A 770 40.99 6.70 0.70
C HIS A 770 41.61 5.40 0.19
N ALA A 771 42.87 5.12 0.56
CA ALA A 771 43.55 3.89 0.17
C ALA A 771 43.01 2.65 0.91
N SER A 772 42.49 2.82 2.13
CA SER A 772 41.93 1.74 2.95
C SER A 772 40.39 1.76 2.98
N ILE A 773 39.78 2.56 3.86
CA ILE A 773 38.35 2.50 4.15
C ILE A 773 37.50 3.01 2.99
N GLY A 774 38.03 3.94 2.18
CA GLY A 774 37.35 4.42 0.98
C GLY A 774 37.02 3.30 0.00
N ARG A 775 37.82 2.23 -0.03
CA ARG A 775 37.54 1.05 -0.87
C ARG A 775 36.42 0.19 -0.29
N ALA A 776 36.39 0.00 1.02
CA ALA A 776 35.29 -0.70 1.67
C ALA A 776 33.98 0.03 1.40
N VAL A 777 33.95 1.35 1.62
CA VAL A 777 32.82 2.25 1.35
C VAL A 777 32.37 2.17 -0.12
N LEU A 778 33.31 2.15 -1.08
CA LEU A 778 32.96 1.98 -2.49
C LEU A 778 32.33 0.61 -2.75
N TYR A 779 32.89 -0.47 -2.21
CA TYR A 779 32.40 -1.83 -2.46
C TYR A 779 31.02 -2.06 -1.83
N THR A 780 30.81 -1.59 -0.61
CA THR A 780 29.50 -1.68 0.05
C THR A 780 28.47 -0.83 -0.67
N SER A 781 28.78 0.44 -0.97
CA SER A 781 27.86 1.32 -1.69
C SER A 781 27.55 0.81 -3.10
N ALA A 782 28.53 0.29 -3.84
CA ALA A 782 28.27 -0.29 -5.16
C ALA A 782 27.33 -1.51 -5.05
N THR A 783 27.56 -2.39 -4.07
CA THR A 783 26.69 -3.55 -3.83
C THR A 783 25.27 -3.09 -3.51
N ILE A 784 25.11 -2.04 -2.69
CA ILE A 784 23.81 -1.46 -2.35
C ILE A 784 23.14 -0.85 -3.59
N ILE A 785 23.82 0.02 -4.33
CA ILE A 785 23.28 0.71 -5.52
C ILE A 785 22.72 -0.30 -6.51
N PHE A 786 23.52 -1.30 -6.89
CA PHE A 786 23.08 -2.29 -7.86
C PHE A 786 22.07 -3.28 -7.27
N GLY A 787 22.18 -3.62 -5.98
CA GLY A 787 21.20 -4.45 -5.28
C GLY A 787 19.80 -3.84 -5.31
N PHE A 788 19.68 -2.53 -5.12
CA PHE A 788 18.41 -1.81 -5.31
C PHE A 788 18.03 -1.64 -6.78
N SER A 789 18.99 -1.46 -7.68
CA SER A 789 18.72 -1.27 -9.11
C SER A 789 17.98 -2.45 -9.75
N ILE A 790 18.07 -3.65 -9.17
CA ILE A 790 17.36 -4.82 -9.70
C ILE A 790 15.85 -4.75 -9.52
N LEU A 791 15.37 -3.98 -8.52
CA LEU A 791 13.94 -3.77 -8.31
C LEU A 791 13.32 -2.97 -9.46
N ALA A 792 14.13 -2.31 -10.31
CA ALA A 792 13.66 -1.68 -11.53
C ALA A 792 13.14 -2.65 -12.59
N LEU A 793 13.28 -3.97 -12.37
CA LEU A 793 12.73 -5.03 -13.23
C LEU A 793 11.30 -5.48 -12.81
N SER A 794 10.70 -4.88 -11.77
CA SER A 794 9.33 -5.19 -11.33
C SER A 794 8.28 -4.77 -12.38
N ASN A 795 7.11 -5.39 -12.34
CA ASN A 795 5.91 -4.91 -13.04
C ASN A 795 5.07 -3.92 -12.20
N PHE A 796 5.52 -3.63 -10.97
CA PHE A 796 4.88 -2.73 -10.03
C PHE A 796 5.68 -1.44 -9.88
N TRP A 797 5.14 -0.32 -10.37
CA TRP A 797 5.85 0.97 -10.42
C TRP A 797 6.40 1.46 -9.09
N PRO A 798 5.66 1.35 -7.96
CA PRO A 798 6.20 1.73 -6.67
C PRO A 798 7.51 1.01 -6.33
N THR A 799 7.62 -0.28 -6.66
CA THR A 799 8.86 -1.07 -6.46
C THR A 799 9.99 -0.59 -7.38
N ILE A 800 9.68 -0.26 -8.64
CA ILE A 800 10.64 0.29 -9.61
C ILE A 800 11.20 1.62 -9.09
N TYR A 801 10.32 2.56 -8.71
CA TYR A 801 10.72 3.86 -8.19
C TYR A 801 11.54 3.71 -6.91
N PHE A 802 11.08 2.87 -5.98
CA PHE A 802 11.80 2.57 -4.75
C PHE A 802 13.24 2.10 -5.03
N GLY A 803 13.42 1.14 -5.95
CA GLY A 803 14.74 0.66 -6.36
C GLY A 803 15.61 1.72 -7.02
N ALA A 804 15.09 2.36 -8.08
CA ALA A 804 15.86 3.30 -8.89
C ALA A 804 16.26 4.56 -8.11
N LEU A 805 15.32 5.13 -7.35
CA LEU A 805 15.56 6.32 -6.54
C LEU A 805 16.47 6.03 -5.35
N THR A 806 16.33 4.88 -4.69
CA THR A 806 17.26 4.48 -3.61
C THR A 806 18.67 4.22 -4.15
N ALA A 807 18.79 3.58 -5.32
CA ALA A 807 20.08 3.40 -5.98
C ALA A 807 20.75 4.76 -6.32
N LEU A 808 19.97 5.72 -6.82
CA LEU A 808 20.46 7.08 -7.05
C LEU A 808 20.89 7.77 -5.75
N ALA A 809 20.07 7.68 -4.70
CA ALA A 809 20.36 8.23 -3.38
C ALA A 809 21.68 7.68 -2.82
N MET A 810 21.89 6.37 -2.92
CA MET A 810 23.11 5.71 -2.47
C MET A 810 24.33 6.09 -3.31
N GLY A 811 24.15 6.34 -4.62
CA GLY A 811 25.17 6.93 -5.48
C GLY A 811 25.57 8.35 -5.05
N MET A 812 24.58 9.19 -4.76
CA MET A 812 24.81 10.55 -4.24
C MET A 812 25.47 10.53 -2.86
N ALA A 813 25.04 9.63 -1.98
CA ALA A 813 25.63 9.44 -0.66
C ALA A 813 27.10 8.98 -0.75
N LEU A 814 27.41 8.02 -1.61
CA LEU A 814 28.78 7.54 -1.85
C LEU A 814 29.68 8.68 -2.34
N THR A 815 29.22 9.44 -3.34
CA THR A 815 30.01 10.55 -3.90
C THR A 815 30.24 11.63 -2.85
N ALA A 816 29.21 12.01 -2.08
CA ALA A 816 29.33 12.98 -1.00
C ALA A 816 30.23 12.48 0.15
N ALA A 817 30.15 11.20 0.53
CA ALA A 817 30.98 10.60 1.58
C ALA A 817 32.47 10.50 1.20
N LEU A 818 32.80 10.34 -0.10
CA LEU A 818 34.19 10.28 -0.57
C LEU A 818 34.74 11.63 -1.05
N THR A 819 33.93 12.69 -1.11
CA THR A 819 34.37 14.02 -1.57
C THR A 819 34.06 15.12 -0.56
N LEU A 820 32.78 15.41 -0.32
CA LEU A 820 32.32 16.47 0.57
C LEU A 820 32.73 16.22 2.01
N LEU A 821 32.46 15.03 2.56
CA LEU A 821 32.82 14.65 3.93
C LEU A 821 34.33 14.84 4.22
N PRO A 822 35.25 14.27 3.43
CA PRO A 822 36.68 14.51 3.64
C PRO A 822 37.08 15.98 3.48
N LYS A 823 36.45 16.73 2.57
CA LYS A 823 36.72 18.17 2.44
C LYS A 823 36.28 18.95 3.68
N LEU A 824 35.14 18.61 4.28
CA LEU A 824 34.68 19.22 5.53
C LEU A 824 35.65 18.90 6.69
N LEU A 825 36.18 17.66 6.76
CA LEU A 825 37.23 17.29 7.71
C LEU A 825 38.52 18.13 7.54
N LEU A 826 38.95 18.37 6.29
CA LEU A 826 40.12 19.22 6.01
C LEU A 826 39.89 20.70 6.36
N LEU A 827 38.65 21.19 6.20
CA LEU A 827 38.27 22.58 6.44
C LEU A 827 38.21 22.90 7.93
N TRP A 828 37.53 22.05 8.72
CA TRP A 828 37.25 22.33 10.13
C TRP A 828 38.21 21.66 11.11
N ARG A 829 39.02 20.70 10.66
CA ARG A 829 40.08 20.04 11.44
C ARG A 829 39.68 19.66 12.88
N PRO A 830 38.72 18.73 13.05
CA PRO A 830 38.10 18.42 14.35
C PRO A 830 38.89 17.48 15.29
N PHE A 831 40.04 16.96 14.86
CA PHE A 831 40.87 15.97 15.54
C PHE A 831 42.22 16.51 16.01
#